data_AF-C1FQK9-F1
#
_entry.id   AF-C1FQK9-F1
#
_cell.length_a   1.000
_cell.length_b   1.000
_cell.length_c   1.000
_cell.angle_alpha   90.00
_cell.angle_beta   90.00
_cell.angle_gamma   90.00
#
_symmetry.space_group_name_H-M   'P 1'
#
loop_
_entity.id
_entity.type
_entity.pdbx_description
1 polymer ?
#
loop_
_entity_poly.entity_id
_entity_poly.type
_entity_poly.pdbx_seq_one_letter_code
_entity_poly.pdbx_strand_id
1 'polypeptide(L)'
;MKKNFKLNIFILLILVGVFSFFSITNKATIATDDNNGVHLVLDSRNNNKVPKKFRKSSDISNVEKDKNVNLTGLNTLNISGSKQFSKQNLPLIINNIGTSLPITVVDLRQESHGFINGLPVSWANKKNNANAGLTKTEVLKDENNKLKSIKLNSPISFYNHPDKTIIPTKVENEEQLVKHNSLSYVRVPVTDTKLPTDDMVDYFVDVIKSNPKDTWYHFHCKQGIGRTTTFMIMYDMMRNAKEVPADDIIKRQLLLANFDEKHMKSFYNNERHDFLQNFYKYAKENGSNFDVKWSDWKKTLNTKSNSFFPIASSNKESSNYIKNPKIPTHLYVISQNKMTSSERTMIATLQGIVNNHCSHQIYTLNSSQPDYQTWLNDLKNNYGVSYNIVSDPWELLNIYKDYVKGYVLYSNKSSKDPSINNACSLASLKNSIAIDEIIENKVRAHSITNISGDCRNTDKDWAYNNLWNSGLNHSIVIQLSPKKETALRDYAIMTKSLIFYEDSINDTSLRDKVFSSMDPNSICLGWGPDEFINVSTSSKHGVSMIAADWSYNLTVLSAFPSSPMAQKSSSNITNKKNVHYVTFIMSDGDNQQWNLGTNYGSPKWYGSPYRGNFNLGWSLSPSLYYLAPTVFNLYYKSASHGSTNDYFIVSPSGNGYMYPSKYDKNALGAYINTLDDYMKKVDEKYVAIIDDSSFYNNKLWDNFTAKPNIQGLFYLDYRKHNNYHGEIIWSNNKPIVSCRDLLWNNLESEDELVKNINKRINSGETDIHNPNSYTFVYVHVWSKNLNNIEDTVNKLKKNPKVEIVTPEIFMELINKNVKH
;
A
#
# COMPACT_ATOMS: atom_id res chain seq x y z
N MET A 1 -70.54 65.54 6.26
CA MET A 1 -69.35 66.26 5.72
C MET A 1 -68.11 65.51 6.15
N LYS A 2 -67.45 64.80 5.21
CA LYS A 2 -66.10 65.09 4.66
C LYS A 2 -64.99 64.97 5.73
N LYS A 3 -63.92 64.22 5.55
CA LYS A 3 -63.40 63.31 4.51
C LYS A 3 -62.10 62.75 5.12
N ASN A 4 -61.70 61.56 4.69
CA ASN A 4 -60.41 60.88 4.89
C ASN A 4 -60.52 59.63 5.77
N PHE A 5 -60.03 58.47 5.37
CA PHE A 5 -59.60 57.99 4.05
C PHE A 5 -59.50 56.48 4.22
N LYS A 6 -59.81 55.75 3.14
CA LYS A 6 -59.71 54.30 3.00
C LYS A 6 -58.42 53.73 3.61
N LEU A 7 -58.51 53.13 4.79
CA LEU A 7 -57.59 52.12 5.31
C LEU A 7 -58.27 51.51 6.54
N ASN A 8 -58.93 50.35 6.41
CA ASN A 8 -59.34 49.41 7.49
C ASN A 8 -60.58 48.55 7.16
N ILE A 9 -61.08 48.54 5.92
CA ILE A 9 -62.11 47.56 5.45
C ILE A 9 -61.49 46.52 4.49
N PHE A 10 -60.18 46.33 4.55
CA PHE A 10 -59.48 45.20 3.92
C PHE A 10 -58.91 44.21 4.95
N ILE A 11 -59.04 44.51 6.25
CA ILE A 11 -58.52 43.66 7.34
C ILE A 11 -59.62 42.80 7.98
N LEU A 12 -60.91 43.14 7.76
CA LEU A 12 -62.04 42.40 8.35
C LEU A 12 -62.61 41.28 7.46
N LEU A 13 -62.03 41.05 6.27
CA LEU A 13 -62.24 39.83 5.47
C LEU A 13 -61.04 38.87 5.50
N ILE A 14 -59.99 39.19 6.27
CA ILE A 14 -58.83 38.32 6.52
C ILE A 14 -58.97 37.57 7.87
N LEU A 15 -59.91 37.95 8.72
CA LEU A 15 -60.05 37.44 10.10
C LEU A 15 -61.14 36.36 10.30
N VAL A 16 -61.67 35.77 9.22
CA VAL A 16 -62.43 34.51 9.25
C VAL A 16 -61.69 33.37 8.51
N GLY A 17 -60.48 33.63 8.00
CA GLY A 17 -59.65 32.68 7.23
C GLY A 17 -58.46 32.07 7.99
N VAL A 18 -58.36 32.20 9.31
CA VAL A 18 -57.19 31.73 10.10
C VAL A 18 -57.56 30.77 11.25
N PHE A 19 -58.84 30.45 11.47
CA PHE A 19 -59.27 29.51 12.53
C PHE A 19 -59.60 28.09 12.04
N SER A 20 -58.86 27.59 11.04
CA SER A 20 -58.97 26.19 10.57
C SER A 20 -57.62 25.50 10.30
N PHE A 21 -56.55 25.95 10.96
CA PHE A 21 -55.23 25.30 10.90
C PHE A 21 -54.58 25.19 12.28
N PHE A 22 -55.30 24.60 13.23
CA PHE A 22 -54.70 23.95 14.39
C PHE A 22 -55.31 22.55 14.54
N SER A 23 -55.15 21.74 13.50
CA SER A 23 -55.04 20.30 13.73
C SER A 23 -53.66 20.07 14.34
N ILE A 24 -53.65 19.47 15.51
CA ILE A 24 -52.48 18.95 16.20
C ILE A 24 -51.73 18.06 15.20
N THR A 25 -50.75 18.62 14.50
CA THR A 25 -49.72 17.80 13.89
C THR A 25 -48.88 17.33 15.06
N ASN A 26 -49.14 16.11 15.53
CA ASN A 26 -48.10 15.32 16.15
C ASN A 26 -46.96 15.27 15.13
N LYS A 27 -45.99 16.19 15.26
CA LYS A 27 -44.64 15.93 14.78
C LYS A 27 -44.23 14.70 15.57
N ALA A 28 -44.36 13.53 14.93
CA ALA A 28 -43.69 12.35 15.38
C ALA A 28 -42.24 12.79 15.62
N THR A 29 -41.86 12.69 16.88
CA THR A 29 -40.48 12.76 17.33
C THR A 29 -39.62 12.07 16.29
N ILE A 30 -38.67 12.82 15.71
CA ILE A 30 -37.58 12.23 14.96
C ILE A 30 -36.87 11.36 16.00
N ALA A 31 -37.16 10.06 15.94
CA ALA A 31 -36.43 9.07 16.69
C ALA A 31 -34.95 9.30 16.40
N THR A 32 -34.18 9.40 17.47
CA THR A 32 -32.72 9.40 17.47
C THR A 32 -32.17 8.47 16.38
N ASP A 33 -31.33 9.01 15.50
CA ASP A 33 -30.66 8.34 14.38
C ASP A 33 -29.81 7.17 14.92
N ASP A 34 -30.43 5.99 15.02
CA ASP A 34 -29.75 4.76 15.37
C ASP A 34 -28.92 4.35 14.15
N ASN A 35 -27.62 4.68 14.19
CA ASN A 35 -26.72 4.77 13.03
C ASN A 35 -26.49 3.46 12.25
N ASN A 36 -27.23 2.37 12.55
CA ASN A 36 -27.15 1.06 11.89
C ASN A 36 -28.51 0.36 11.64
N GLY A 37 -29.66 1.04 11.80
CA GLY A 37 -30.98 0.44 11.58
C GLY A 37 -31.18 -0.12 10.16
N VAL A 38 -31.74 -1.33 10.05
CA VAL A 38 -32.16 -1.94 8.78
C VAL A 38 -33.64 -1.69 8.59
N HIS A 39 -34.01 -0.99 7.51
CA HIS A 39 -35.39 -0.54 7.29
C HIS A 39 -35.95 -1.03 5.95
N LEU A 40 -37.27 -1.29 5.93
CA LEU A 40 -37.99 -1.57 4.68
C LEU A 40 -38.12 -0.29 3.85
N VAL A 41 -37.57 -0.30 2.64
CA VAL A 41 -37.57 0.83 1.70
C VAL A 41 -38.19 0.44 0.36
N LEU A 42 -38.79 1.41 -0.32
CA LEU A 42 -39.30 1.28 -1.68
C LEU A 42 -38.21 1.63 -2.70
N ASP A 43 -37.83 0.69 -3.57
CA ASP A 43 -36.68 0.84 -4.47
C ASP A 43 -36.97 1.68 -5.73
N SER A 44 -38.23 1.67 -6.18
CA SER A 44 -38.70 2.47 -7.31
C SER A 44 -40.17 2.86 -7.15
N ARG A 45 -40.49 4.09 -7.56
CA ARG A 45 -41.87 4.58 -7.72
C ARG A 45 -42.33 4.60 -9.18
N ASN A 46 -41.40 4.41 -10.13
CA ASN A 46 -41.68 4.51 -11.55
C ASN A 46 -42.09 3.14 -12.08
N ASN A 47 -43.35 3.00 -12.51
CA ASN A 47 -43.98 1.73 -12.89
C ASN A 47 -44.48 1.67 -14.34
N ASN A 48 -44.26 2.73 -15.13
CA ASN A 48 -44.80 2.83 -16.50
C ASN A 48 -43.73 3.13 -17.55
N LYS A 49 -42.44 3.00 -17.21
CA LYS A 49 -41.32 3.26 -18.12
C LYS A 49 -40.25 2.21 -17.93
N VAL A 50 -39.48 1.95 -18.99
CA VAL A 50 -38.28 1.11 -18.91
C VAL A 50 -37.41 1.57 -17.73
N PRO A 51 -36.89 0.65 -16.89
CA PRO A 51 -36.06 1.02 -15.76
C PRO A 51 -34.86 1.87 -16.18
N LYS A 52 -34.45 2.78 -15.29
CA LYS A 52 -33.27 3.63 -15.55
C LYS A 52 -32.03 2.77 -15.82
N LYS A 53 -31.10 3.32 -16.58
CA LYS A 53 -29.82 2.67 -16.95
C LYS A 53 -30.02 1.35 -17.72
N PHE A 54 -31.21 1.13 -18.30
CA PHE A 54 -31.41 0.09 -19.29
C PHE A 54 -30.49 0.31 -20.50
N ARG A 55 -29.82 -0.77 -20.90
CA ARG A 55 -28.92 -0.83 -22.06
C ARG A 55 -28.82 -2.27 -22.53
N LYS A 56 -28.55 -2.48 -23.82
CA LYS A 56 -28.40 -3.82 -24.39
C LYS A 56 -27.29 -3.86 -25.43
N SER A 57 -26.61 -4.99 -25.48
CA SER A 57 -25.49 -5.25 -26.39
C SER A 57 -25.82 -5.12 -27.88
N SER A 58 -27.10 -5.24 -28.27
CA SER A 58 -27.59 -4.99 -29.63
C SER A 58 -27.93 -3.53 -29.94
N ASP A 59 -27.83 -2.60 -28.98
CA ASP A 59 -27.98 -1.16 -29.18
C ASP A 59 -26.64 -0.45 -28.91
N ILE A 60 -25.83 -0.34 -29.96
CA ILE A 60 -24.46 0.19 -29.89
C ILE A 60 -24.37 1.68 -30.21
N SER A 61 -25.50 2.39 -30.29
CA SER A 61 -25.57 3.81 -30.66
C SER A 61 -24.71 4.74 -29.79
N ASN A 62 -24.50 4.40 -28.52
CA ASN A 62 -23.60 5.14 -27.63
C ASN A 62 -22.13 4.73 -27.77
N VAL A 63 -21.87 3.50 -28.22
CA VAL A 63 -20.53 2.92 -28.36
C VAL A 63 -19.89 3.38 -29.67
N GLU A 64 -20.66 3.40 -30.77
CA GLU A 64 -20.20 3.84 -32.10
C GLU A 64 -19.77 5.30 -32.18
N LYS A 65 -20.13 6.12 -31.17
CA LYS A 65 -19.64 7.50 -31.04
C LYS A 65 -18.12 7.57 -30.89
N ASP A 66 -17.50 6.52 -30.35
CA ASP A 66 -16.06 6.39 -30.25
C ASP A 66 -15.54 5.46 -31.35
N LYS A 67 -14.89 6.02 -32.37
CA LYS A 67 -14.39 5.26 -33.53
C LYS A 67 -13.20 4.33 -33.21
N ASN A 68 -12.63 4.45 -32.01
CA ASN A 68 -11.41 3.74 -31.64
C ASN A 68 -11.69 2.52 -30.74
N VAL A 69 -12.95 2.13 -30.53
CA VAL A 69 -13.32 1.00 -29.66
C VAL A 69 -13.64 -0.27 -30.46
N ASN A 70 -13.10 -1.40 -30.03
CA ASN A 70 -13.32 -2.68 -30.70
C ASN A 70 -14.73 -3.25 -30.40
N LEU A 71 -15.54 -3.39 -31.46
CA LEU A 71 -16.93 -3.85 -31.40
C LEU A 71 -17.12 -5.35 -31.67
N THR A 72 -16.05 -6.10 -31.94
CA THR A 72 -16.12 -7.52 -32.28
C THR A 72 -16.86 -8.31 -31.20
N GLY A 73 -17.87 -9.08 -31.61
CA GLY A 73 -18.69 -9.91 -30.73
C GLY A 73 -19.60 -9.17 -29.76
N LEU A 74 -19.70 -7.83 -29.81
CA LEU A 74 -20.58 -7.08 -28.92
C LEU A 74 -22.06 -7.24 -29.32
N ASN A 75 -22.39 -7.09 -30.60
CA ASN A 75 -23.78 -7.16 -31.08
C ASN A 75 -24.43 -8.55 -30.92
N THR A 76 -23.62 -9.61 -30.83
CA THR A 76 -24.04 -11.00 -30.64
C THR A 76 -23.93 -11.47 -29.18
N LEU A 77 -23.58 -10.58 -28.24
CA LEU A 77 -23.34 -10.95 -26.85
C LEU A 77 -24.61 -11.36 -26.10
N ASN A 78 -25.79 -10.94 -26.58
CA ASN A 78 -27.11 -11.28 -26.02
C ASN A 78 -27.25 -10.91 -24.53
N ILE A 79 -26.75 -9.74 -24.15
CA ILE A 79 -26.92 -9.21 -22.79
C ILE A 79 -27.59 -7.85 -22.76
N SER A 80 -28.21 -7.59 -21.61
CA SER A 80 -28.74 -6.28 -21.24
C SER A 80 -28.51 -6.03 -19.74
N GLY A 81 -28.56 -4.76 -19.33
CA GLY A 81 -28.44 -4.41 -17.92
C GLY A 81 -29.34 -3.24 -17.53
N SER A 82 -29.84 -3.21 -16.29
CA SER A 82 -30.68 -2.12 -15.80
C SER A 82 -30.65 -1.93 -14.28
N LYS A 83 -31.35 -0.89 -13.79
CA LYS A 83 -31.76 -0.75 -12.39
C LYS A 83 -32.91 -1.72 -12.06
N GLN A 84 -33.04 -2.09 -10.78
CA GLN A 84 -34.20 -2.78 -10.22
C GLN A 84 -35.53 -2.37 -10.88
N PHE A 85 -36.26 -3.37 -11.37
CA PHE A 85 -37.57 -3.23 -12.00
C PHE A 85 -38.71 -3.50 -11.01
N SER A 86 -39.91 -3.05 -11.38
CA SER A 86 -41.17 -3.45 -10.76
C SER A 86 -41.85 -4.53 -11.59
N LYS A 87 -42.89 -5.16 -11.04
CA LYS A 87 -43.75 -6.08 -11.80
C LYS A 87 -44.30 -5.44 -13.08
N GLN A 88 -44.67 -4.16 -13.02
CA GLN A 88 -45.25 -3.44 -14.14
C GLN A 88 -44.23 -3.10 -15.24
N ASN A 89 -42.96 -2.88 -14.87
CA ASN A 89 -41.92 -2.55 -15.86
C ASN A 89 -41.20 -3.78 -16.43
N LEU A 90 -41.33 -4.95 -15.83
CA LEU A 90 -40.67 -6.16 -16.33
C LEU A 90 -41.08 -6.49 -17.78
N PRO A 91 -42.38 -6.44 -18.18
CA PRO A 91 -42.77 -6.58 -19.59
C PRO A 91 -42.11 -5.56 -20.52
N LEU A 92 -41.88 -4.32 -20.04
CA LEU A 92 -41.20 -3.30 -20.83
C LEU A 92 -39.73 -3.67 -21.08
N ILE A 93 -39.04 -4.25 -20.10
CA ILE A 93 -37.68 -4.77 -20.28
C ILE A 93 -37.66 -5.87 -21.35
N ILE A 94 -38.58 -6.83 -21.26
CA ILE A 94 -38.69 -7.95 -22.21
C ILE A 94 -38.91 -7.41 -23.63
N ASN A 95 -39.88 -6.50 -23.79
CA ASN A 95 -40.19 -5.88 -25.08
C ASN A 95 -39.00 -5.07 -25.62
N ASN A 96 -38.25 -4.37 -24.76
CA ASN A 96 -37.09 -3.58 -25.18
C ASN A 96 -35.86 -4.45 -25.50
N ILE A 97 -35.72 -5.61 -24.87
CA ILE A 97 -34.74 -6.61 -25.27
C ILE A 97 -35.07 -7.06 -26.70
N GLY A 98 -36.32 -7.45 -26.95
CA GLY A 98 -36.82 -7.73 -28.29
C GLY A 98 -36.17 -8.95 -28.95
N THR A 99 -35.97 -10.03 -28.19
CA THR A 99 -35.33 -11.27 -28.63
C THR A 99 -36.29 -12.44 -28.58
N SER A 100 -36.07 -13.45 -29.42
CA SER A 100 -36.73 -14.76 -29.36
C SER A 100 -36.00 -15.75 -28.46
N LEU A 101 -34.81 -15.39 -27.96
CA LEU A 101 -34.03 -16.25 -27.06
C LEU A 101 -34.67 -16.33 -25.66
N PRO A 102 -34.55 -17.47 -24.96
CA PRO A 102 -34.84 -17.56 -23.53
C PRO A 102 -34.09 -16.48 -22.74
N ILE A 103 -34.80 -15.77 -21.87
CA ILE A 103 -34.23 -14.70 -21.04
C ILE A 103 -33.99 -15.21 -19.63
N THR A 104 -32.76 -15.04 -19.13
CA THR A 104 -32.38 -15.26 -17.74
C THR A 104 -32.12 -13.92 -17.05
N VAL A 105 -32.87 -13.65 -15.98
CA VAL A 105 -32.63 -12.52 -15.09
C VAL A 105 -31.54 -12.88 -14.09
N VAL A 106 -30.45 -12.10 -14.09
CA VAL A 106 -29.33 -12.24 -13.17
C VAL A 106 -29.40 -11.12 -12.15
N ASP A 107 -29.89 -11.46 -10.96
CA ASP A 107 -29.99 -10.56 -9.81
C ASP A 107 -28.67 -10.56 -9.03
N LEU A 108 -28.02 -9.39 -8.98
CA LEU A 108 -26.72 -9.18 -8.36
C LEU A 108 -26.81 -8.66 -6.92
N ARG A 109 -28.01 -8.57 -6.34
CA ARG A 109 -28.24 -7.87 -5.06
C ARG A 109 -28.03 -8.79 -3.86
N GLN A 110 -27.08 -8.48 -2.98
CA GLN A 110 -26.95 -9.20 -1.70
C GLN A 110 -27.99 -8.73 -0.67
N GLU A 111 -28.42 -7.47 -0.74
CA GLU A 111 -29.46 -6.97 0.14
C GLU A 111 -30.78 -7.72 -0.07
N SER A 112 -31.45 -8.07 1.03
CA SER A 112 -32.77 -8.72 0.99
C SER A 112 -33.79 -7.82 0.32
N HIS A 113 -34.54 -8.35 -0.64
CA HIS A 113 -35.52 -7.62 -1.40
C HIS A 113 -36.64 -8.52 -1.94
N GLY A 114 -37.66 -7.89 -2.50
CA GLY A 114 -38.78 -8.58 -3.12
C GLY A 114 -39.86 -7.59 -3.54
N PHE A 115 -41.10 -8.04 -3.57
CA PHE A 115 -42.20 -7.27 -4.10
C PHE A 115 -43.40 -7.25 -3.17
N ILE A 116 -43.98 -6.06 -2.97
CA ILE A 116 -45.29 -5.89 -2.32
C ILE A 116 -46.26 -5.31 -3.34
N ASN A 117 -47.31 -6.07 -3.68
CA ASN A 117 -48.27 -5.73 -4.74
C ASN A 117 -47.59 -5.39 -6.09
N GLY A 118 -46.44 -6.02 -6.36
CA GLY A 118 -45.61 -5.75 -7.53
C GLY A 118 -44.68 -4.53 -7.43
N LEU A 119 -44.70 -3.78 -6.33
CA LEU A 119 -43.74 -2.71 -6.03
C LEU A 119 -42.43 -3.29 -5.50
N PRO A 120 -41.26 -2.92 -6.05
CA PRO A 120 -39.97 -3.45 -5.59
C PRO A 120 -39.56 -2.81 -4.27
N VAL A 121 -39.22 -3.64 -3.29
CA VAL A 121 -38.85 -3.23 -1.93
C VAL A 121 -37.56 -3.91 -1.51
N SER A 122 -36.82 -3.30 -0.59
CA SER A 122 -35.62 -3.89 0.00
C SER A 122 -35.49 -3.55 1.47
N TRP A 123 -34.73 -4.35 2.21
CA TRP A 123 -34.29 -4.03 3.57
C TRP A 123 -32.91 -3.39 3.49
N ALA A 124 -32.87 -2.08 3.66
CA ALA A 124 -31.66 -1.29 3.50
C ALA A 124 -31.27 -0.59 4.80
N ASN A 125 -29.97 -0.64 5.11
CA ASN A 125 -29.31 0.28 6.02
C ASN A 125 -28.67 1.43 5.22
N LYS A 126 -28.02 2.37 5.91
CA LYS A 126 -27.36 3.55 5.31
C LYS A 126 -26.37 3.22 4.17
N LYS A 127 -25.69 2.08 4.23
CA LYS A 127 -24.69 1.63 3.25
C LYS A 127 -25.22 0.58 2.26
N ASN A 128 -26.50 0.23 2.34
CA ASN A 128 -27.13 -0.84 1.54
C ASN A 128 -26.38 -2.18 1.61
N ASN A 129 -25.81 -2.50 2.78
CA ASN A 129 -24.94 -3.66 3.01
C ASN A 129 -25.40 -4.50 4.22
N ALA A 130 -26.70 -4.51 4.49
CA ALA A 130 -27.30 -5.15 5.67
C ALA A 130 -26.99 -6.66 5.78
N ASN A 131 -26.67 -7.32 4.67
CA ASN A 131 -26.35 -8.74 4.59
C ASN A 131 -24.86 -8.99 4.29
N ALA A 132 -24.00 -7.98 4.44
CA ALA A 132 -22.57 -8.15 4.21
C ALA A 132 -21.99 -9.23 5.13
N GLY A 133 -21.19 -10.14 4.56
CA GLY A 133 -20.60 -11.27 5.28
C GLY A 133 -21.47 -12.53 5.30
N LEU A 134 -22.73 -12.48 4.86
CA LEU A 134 -23.57 -13.66 4.74
C LEU A 134 -23.27 -14.46 3.47
N THR A 135 -23.34 -15.78 3.57
CA THR A 135 -23.31 -16.70 2.43
C THR A 135 -24.58 -16.57 1.57
N LYS A 136 -24.55 -17.06 0.33
CA LYS A 136 -25.73 -17.06 -0.55
C LYS A 136 -26.96 -17.72 0.10
N THR A 137 -26.77 -18.85 0.78
CA THR A 137 -27.87 -19.57 1.44
C THR A 137 -28.46 -18.75 2.59
N GLU A 138 -27.62 -18.07 3.36
CA GLU A 138 -28.07 -17.21 4.45
C GLU A 138 -28.78 -15.95 3.96
N VAL A 139 -28.29 -15.33 2.87
CA VAL A 139 -28.96 -14.20 2.20
C VAL A 139 -30.36 -14.59 1.77
N LEU A 140 -30.52 -15.73 1.08
CA LEU A 140 -31.82 -16.22 0.63
C LEU A 140 -32.74 -16.56 1.82
N LYS A 141 -32.20 -17.11 2.91
CA LYS A 141 -32.97 -17.41 4.11
C LYS A 141 -33.45 -16.14 4.80
N ASP A 142 -32.58 -15.16 4.96
CA ASP A 142 -32.92 -13.85 5.54
C ASP A 142 -34.00 -13.13 4.70
N GLU A 143 -33.82 -13.09 3.38
CA GLU A 143 -34.79 -12.49 2.45
C GLU A 143 -36.17 -13.15 2.57
N ASN A 144 -36.23 -14.48 2.50
CA ASN A 144 -37.49 -15.20 2.61
C ASN A 144 -38.15 -15.02 3.99
N ASN A 145 -37.38 -14.95 5.07
CA ASN A 145 -37.91 -14.69 6.41
C ASN A 145 -38.48 -13.26 6.51
N LYS A 146 -37.78 -12.28 5.96
CA LYS A 146 -38.20 -10.87 5.91
C LYS A 146 -39.46 -10.67 5.05
N LEU A 147 -39.57 -11.36 3.93
CA LEU A 147 -40.78 -11.33 3.10
C LEU A 147 -41.97 -12.00 3.80
N LYS A 148 -41.75 -13.16 4.45
CA LYS A 148 -42.79 -13.87 5.19
C LYS A 148 -43.30 -13.10 6.41
N SER A 149 -42.51 -12.22 7.00
CA SER A 149 -42.92 -11.41 8.15
C SER A 149 -43.87 -10.26 7.79
N ILE A 150 -44.02 -9.94 6.49
CA ILE A 150 -44.96 -8.93 6.03
C ILE A 150 -46.40 -9.49 6.14
N LYS A 151 -47.20 -8.88 7.01
CA LYS A 151 -48.61 -9.23 7.20
C LYS A 151 -49.45 -8.76 6.01
N LEU A 152 -50.18 -9.69 5.39
CA LEU A 152 -51.17 -9.35 4.38
C LEU A 152 -52.36 -8.62 5.01
N ASN A 153 -53.02 -7.79 4.21
CA ASN A 153 -54.21 -6.99 4.56
C ASN A 153 -54.00 -6.03 5.75
N SER A 154 -52.74 -5.74 6.10
CA SER A 154 -52.36 -4.80 7.16
C SER A 154 -51.58 -3.63 6.57
N PRO A 155 -51.92 -2.37 6.87
CA PRO A 155 -51.20 -1.22 6.33
C PRO A 155 -49.70 -1.24 6.68
N ILE A 156 -48.85 -0.94 5.70
CA ILE A 156 -47.39 -0.78 5.88
C ILE A 156 -46.91 0.51 5.21
N SER A 157 -45.96 1.20 5.83
CA SER A 157 -45.27 2.37 5.28
C SER A 157 -43.80 2.05 4.99
N PHE A 158 -43.18 2.81 4.10
CA PHE A 158 -41.77 2.66 3.75
C PHE A 158 -40.92 3.69 4.44
N TYR A 159 -39.73 3.32 4.90
CA TYR A 159 -38.84 4.25 5.62
C TYR A 159 -38.44 5.46 4.77
N ASN A 160 -38.21 5.28 3.48
CA ASN A 160 -37.88 6.38 2.55
C ASN A 160 -39.12 7.13 2.01
N HIS A 161 -40.32 6.67 2.32
CA HIS A 161 -41.61 7.28 1.94
C HIS A 161 -42.64 7.03 3.04
N PRO A 162 -42.47 7.64 4.24
CA PRO A 162 -43.31 7.34 5.41
C PRO A 162 -44.76 7.79 5.22
N ASP A 163 -44.97 8.78 4.34
CA ASP A 163 -46.24 9.30 3.86
C ASP A 163 -47.01 8.32 2.95
N LYS A 164 -46.31 7.31 2.41
CA LYS A 164 -46.91 6.32 1.51
C LYS A 164 -47.22 5.03 2.28
N THR A 165 -48.49 4.86 2.60
CA THR A 165 -49.03 3.62 3.14
C THR A 165 -49.61 2.75 2.03
N ILE A 166 -49.31 1.46 2.03
CA ILE A 166 -49.94 0.46 1.16
C ILE A 166 -50.50 -0.68 1.99
N ILE A 167 -51.51 -1.37 1.46
CA ILE A 167 -52.04 -2.61 2.05
C ILE A 167 -51.49 -3.78 1.24
N PRO A 168 -50.56 -4.59 1.76
CA PRO A 168 -50.04 -5.78 1.09
C PRO A 168 -51.16 -6.79 0.84
N THR A 169 -51.51 -7.03 -0.41
CA THR A 169 -52.39 -8.12 -0.84
C THR A 169 -51.60 -9.27 -1.46
N LYS A 170 -50.38 -9.00 -1.93
CA LYS A 170 -49.44 -9.99 -2.42
C LYS A 170 -48.01 -9.62 -2.03
N VAL A 171 -47.27 -10.60 -1.50
CA VAL A 171 -45.82 -10.51 -1.27
C VAL A 171 -45.16 -11.67 -2.00
N GLU A 172 -44.15 -11.38 -2.81
CA GLU A 172 -43.40 -12.41 -3.55
C GLU A 172 -41.91 -12.02 -3.63
N ASN A 173 -41.03 -13.01 -3.68
CA ASN A 173 -39.61 -12.77 -3.96
C ASN A 173 -39.40 -12.57 -5.48
N GLU A 174 -38.20 -12.15 -5.88
CA GLU A 174 -37.94 -11.86 -7.29
C GLU A 174 -37.97 -13.11 -8.18
N GLU A 175 -37.48 -14.25 -7.68
CA GLU A 175 -37.53 -15.51 -8.42
C GLU A 175 -38.97 -15.89 -8.80
N GLN A 176 -39.91 -15.77 -7.86
CA GLN A 176 -41.33 -16.03 -8.11
C GLN A 176 -41.88 -15.10 -9.19
N LEU A 177 -41.63 -13.79 -9.06
CA LEU A 177 -42.09 -12.80 -10.04
C LEU A 177 -41.54 -13.09 -11.45
N VAL A 178 -40.26 -13.40 -11.55
CA VAL A 178 -39.56 -13.66 -12.82
C VAL A 178 -40.09 -14.95 -13.46
N LYS A 179 -40.24 -16.03 -12.69
CA LYS A 179 -40.79 -17.31 -13.18
C LYS A 179 -42.26 -17.19 -13.60
N HIS A 180 -43.07 -16.36 -12.94
CA HIS A 180 -44.45 -16.07 -13.38
C HIS A 180 -44.53 -15.43 -14.77
N ASN A 181 -43.44 -14.83 -15.26
CA ASN A 181 -43.34 -14.26 -16.60
C ASN A 181 -42.57 -15.17 -17.57
N SER A 182 -42.46 -16.47 -17.26
CA SER A 182 -41.79 -17.48 -18.09
C SER A 182 -40.31 -17.16 -18.37
N LEU A 183 -39.64 -16.48 -17.44
CA LEU A 183 -38.21 -16.18 -17.50
C LEU A 183 -37.44 -17.08 -16.52
N SER A 184 -36.17 -17.31 -16.82
CA SER A 184 -35.23 -17.96 -15.89
C SER A 184 -34.67 -16.95 -14.88
N TYR A 185 -34.30 -17.42 -13.70
CA TYR A 185 -33.79 -16.56 -12.62
C TYR A 185 -32.51 -17.13 -12.01
N VAL A 186 -31.53 -16.25 -11.77
CA VAL A 186 -30.27 -16.55 -11.10
C VAL A 186 -29.99 -15.45 -10.08
N ARG A 187 -29.72 -15.86 -8.83
CA ARG A 187 -29.25 -14.95 -7.76
C ARG A 187 -27.74 -15.09 -7.54
N VAL A 188 -26.98 -14.01 -7.77
CA VAL A 188 -25.55 -13.88 -7.46
C VAL A 188 -25.38 -12.74 -6.42
N PRO A 189 -25.45 -13.03 -5.11
CA PRO A 189 -25.49 -11.98 -4.10
C PRO A 189 -24.13 -11.28 -3.95
N VAL A 190 -24.05 -10.02 -4.42
CA VAL A 190 -22.86 -9.17 -4.28
C VAL A 190 -23.18 -7.92 -3.47
N THR A 191 -22.35 -7.65 -2.44
CA THR A 191 -22.50 -6.49 -1.57
C THR A 191 -22.45 -5.20 -2.37
N ASP A 192 -23.32 -4.23 -2.05
CA ASP A 192 -23.33 -2.96 -2.77
C ASP A 192 -21.98 -2.23 -2.64
N THR A 193 -21.54 -1.59 -3.72
CA THR A 193 -20.22 -0.92 -3.87
C THR A 193 -18.96 -1.79 -3.80
N LYS A 194 -19.08 -3.09 -3.51
CA LYS A 194 -17.95 -4.03 -3.41
C LYS A 194 -17.81 -4.90 -4.67
N LEU A 195 -16.70 -5.62 -4.76
CA LEU A 195 -16.46 -6.67 -5.75
C LEU A 195 -17.14 -7.99 -5.35
N PRO A 196 -17.44 -8.89 -6.30
CA PRO A 196 -17.86 -10.25 -5.96
C PRO A 196 -16.74 -10.99 -5.21
N THR A 197 -17.12 -11.79 -4.23
CA THR A 197 -16.21 -12.72 -3.56
C THR A 197 -15.82 -13.87 -4.50
N ASP A 198 -14.69 -14.53 -4.26
CA ASP A 198 -14.17 -15.56 -5.18
C ASP A 198 -15.18 -16.72 -5.37
N ASP A 199 -15.93 -17.10 -4.34
CA ASP A 199 -17.01 -18.11 -4.43
C ASP A 199 -18.20 -17.65 -5.28
N MET A 200 -18.50 -16.35 -5.29
CA MET A 200 -19.56 -15.78 -6.14
C MET A 200 -19.12 -15.63 -7.60
N VAL A 201 -17.83 -15.43 -7.84
CA VAL A 201 -17.26 -15.50 -9.19
C VAL A 201 -17.33 -16.93 -9.73
N ASP A 202 -16.90 -17.91 -8.94
CA ASP A 202 -17.02 -19.34 -9.30
C ASP A 202 -18.47 -19.70 -9.62
N TYR A 203 -19.40 -19.37 -8.72
CA TYR A 203 -20.82 -19.64 -8.91
C TYR A 203 -21.37 -18.96 -10.18
N PHE A 204 -20.99 -17.72 -10.46
CA PHE A 204 -21.40 -17.03 -11.67
C PHE A 204 -20.88 -17.73 -12.92
N VAL A 205 -19.60 -18.10 -12.95
CA VAL A 205 -18.99 -18.80 -14.08
C VAL A 205 -19.68 -20.15 -14.31
N ASP A 206 -19.93 -20.92 -13.26
CA ASP A 206 -20.62 -22.21 -13.31
C ASP A 206 -22.04 -22.07 -13.89
N VAL A 207 -22.78 -21.03 -13.49
CA VAL A 207 -24.11 -20.74 -14.04
C VAL A 207 -24.04 -20.45 -15.53
N ILE A 208 -23.12 -19.58 -15.95
CA ILE A 208 -23.01 -19.19 -17.37
C ILE A 208 -22.55 -20.37 -18.23
N LYS A 209 -21.66 -21.22 -17.71
CA LYS A 209 -21.18 -22.45 -18.37
C LYS A 209 -22.29 -23.49 -18.53
N SER A 210 -23.14 -23.64 -17.52
CA SER A 210 -24.17 -24.68 -17.48
C SER A 210 -25.43 -24.34 -18.30
N ASN A 211 -25.59 -23.09 -18.71
CA ASN A 211 -26.75 -22.62 -19.46
C ASN A 211 -26.57 -22.78 -20.99
N PRO A 212 -27.67 -22.93 -21.75
CA PRO A 212 -27.62 -23.01 -23.21
C PRO A 212 -26.92 -21.79 -23.83
N LYS A 213 -26.15 -22.03 -24.91
CA LYS A 213 -25.45 -20.96 -25.65
C LYS A 213 -26.41 -19.88 -26.18
N ASP A 214 -27.65 -20.26 -26.43
CA ASP A 214 -28.71 -19.40 -26.96
C ASP A 214 -29.57 -18.78 -25.84
N THR A 215 -28.94 -18.09 -24.89
CA THR A 215 -29.62 -17.44 -23.76
C THR A 215 -29.35 -15.95 -23.75
N TRP A 216 -30.39 -15.14 -23.49
CA TRP A 216 -30.25 -13.72 -23.23
C TRP A 216 -30.14 -13.44 -21.74
N TYR A 217 -29.08 -12.76 -21.30
CA TYR A 217 -28.91 -12.41 -19.88
C TYR A 217 -29.30 -10.97 -19.58
N HIS A 218 -30.18 -10.77 -18.61
CA HIS A 218 -30.52 -9.46 -18.07
C HIS A 218 -29.91 -9.26 -16.69
N PHE A 219 -28.83 -8.48 -16.60
CA PHE A 219 -28.15 -8.17 -15.34
C PHE A 219 -28.81 -6.98 -14.64
N HIS A 220 -29.05 -7.05 -13.35
CA HIS A 220 -29.49 -5.87 -12.62
C HIS A 220 -28.95 -5.81 -11.19
N CYS A 221 -28.96 -4.59 -10.66
CA CYS A 221 -28.74 -4.32 -9.25
C CYS A 221 -29.60 -3.12 -8.83
N LYS A 222 -29.43 -2.63 -7.60
CA LYS A 222 -30.25 -1.53 -7.09
C LYS A 222 -30.25 -0.26 -7.95
N GLN A 223 -29.17 0.04 -8.67
CA GLN A 223 -29.07 1.25 -9.51
C GLN A 223 -28.70 0.98 -10.97
N GLY A 224 -28.30 -0.24 -11.33
CA GLY A 224 -27.86 -0.56 -12.70
C GLY A 224 -26.47 -0.03 -13.08
N ILE A 225 -25.65 0.33 -12.08
CA ILE A 225 -24.33 0.98 -12.24
C ILE A 225 -23.21 0.00 -11.89
N GLY A 226 -22.74 -0.04 -10.63
CA GLY A 226 -21.53 -0.78 -10.23
C GLY A 226 -21.59 -2.27 -10.53
N ARG A 227 -22.37 -3.03 -9.75
CA ARG A 227 -22.50 -4.49 -9.89
C ARG A 227 -22.93 -4.90 -11.31
N THR A 228 -23.96 -4.26 -11.85
CA THR A 228 -24.46 -4.54 -13.20
C THR A 228 -23.38 -4.38 -14.27
N THR A 229 -22.64 -3.26 -14.28
CA THR A 229 -21.58 -3.07 -15.28
C THR A 229 -20.42 -4.03 -15.06
N THR A 230 -20.03 -4.35 -13.81
CA THR A 230 -18.99 -5.35 -13.52
C THR A 230 -19.33 -6.70 -14.13
N PHE A 231 -20.55 -7.22 -13.91
CA PHE A 231 -20.93 -8.54 -14.43
C PHE A 231 -21.19 -8.55 -15.94
N MET A 232 -21.66 -7.43 -16.52
CA MET A 232 -21.72 -7.31 -17.97
C MET A 232 -20.31 -7.35 -18.61
N ILE A 233 -19.31 -6.70 -18.00
CA ILE A 233 -17.91 -6.79 -18.44
C ILE A 233 -17.39 -8.22 -18.28
N MET A 234 -17.61 -8.86 -17.13
CA MET A 234 -17.19 -10.25 -16.91
C MET A 234 -17.79 -11.19 -17.97
N TYR A 235 -19.10 -11.10 -18.23
CA TYR A 235 -19.74 -11.90 -19.27
C TYR A 235 -19.16 -11.62 -20.66
N ASP A 236 -18.89 -10.36 -20.98
CA ASP A 236 -18.25 -9.97 -22.23
C ASP A 236 -16.85 -10.59 -22.37
N MET A 237 -16.04 -10.53 -21.32
CA MET A 237 -14.73 -11.20 -21.26
C MET A 237 -14.85 -12.70 -21.46
N MET A 238 -15.85 -13.35 -20.85
CA MET A 238 -16.08 -14.79 -21.03
C MET A 238 -16.38 -15.19 -22.47
N ARG A 239 -16.91 -14.28 -23.29
CA ARG A 239 -17.25 -14.54 -24.69
C ARG A 239 -16.16 -14.07 -25.67
N ASN A 240 -15.50 -12.95 -25.36
CA ASN A 240 -14.71 -12.20 -26.34
C ASN A 240 -13.23 -12.01 -25.96
N ALA A 241 -12.75 -12.47 -24.80
CA ALA A 241 -11.36 -12.24 -24.36
C ALA A 241 -10.28 -12.89 -25.26
N LYS A 242 -10.65 -13.80 -26.17
CA LYS A 242 -9.73 -14.35 -27.17
C LYS A 242 -9.41 -13.35 -28.29
N GLU A 243 -10.35 -12.48 -28.63
CA GLU A 243 -10.29 -11.62 -29.82
C GLU A 243 -10.25 -10.12 -29.50
N VAL A 244 -10.74 -9.73 -28.32
CA VAL A 244 -10.89 -8.32 -27.94
C VAL A 244 -10.06 -8.03 -26.68
N PRO A 245 -9.19 -7.00 -26.69
CA PRO A 245 -8.42 -6.59 -25.52
C PRO A 245 -9.29 -6.21 -24.31
N ALA A 246 -8.76 -6.40 -23.10
CA ALA A 246 -9.48 -6.10 -21.85
C ALA A 246 -9.96 -4.65 -21.79
N ASP A 247 -9.11 -3.70 -22.17
CA ASP A 247 -9.41 -2.27 -22.11
C ASP A 247 -10.55 -1.89 -23.07
N ASP A 248 -10.62 -2.51 -24.24
CA ASP A 248 -11.72 -2.32 -25.20
C ASP A 248 -13.03 -2.90 -24.68
N ILE A 249 -13.00 -4.10 -24.07
CA ILE A 249 -14.19 -4.71 -23.44
C ILE A 249 -14.70 -3.82 -22.30
N ILE A 250 -13.82 -3.31 -21.45
CA ILE A 250 -14.21 -2.42 -20.35
C ILE A 250 -14.78 -1.12 -20.92
N LYS A 251 -14.06 -0.49 -21.85
CA LYS A 251 -14.45 0.79 -22.45
C LYS A 251 -15.80 0.70 -23.15
N ARG A 252 -16.04 -0.32 -23.98
CA ARG A 252 -17.31 -0.48 -24.71
C ARG A 252 -18.50 -0.71 -23.79
N GLN A 253 -18.33 -1.44 -22.68
CA GLN A 253 -19.39 -1.63 -21.69
C GLN A 253 -19.70 -0.35 -20.90
N LEU A 254 -18.70 0.52 -20.67
CA LEU A 254 -18.90 1.83 -20.05
C LEU A 254 -19.60 2.82 -20.99
N LEU A 255 -19.21 2.83 -22.28
CA LEU A 255 -19.89 3.60 -23.32
C LEU A 255 -21.34 3.13 -23.50
N LEU A 256 -21.57 1.82 -23.48
CA LEU A 256 -22.91 1.24 -23.55
C LEU A 256 -23.79 1.68 -22.37
N ALA A 257 -23.19 1.90 -21.20
CA ALA A 257 -23.87 2.42 -20.02
C ALA A 257 -24.11 3.94 -20.05
N ASN A 258 -23.62 4.63 -21.10
CA ASN A 258 -23.65 6.07 -21.28
C ASN A 258 -23.19 6.79 -20.01
N PHE A 259 -22.04 6.35 -19.48
CA PHE A 259 -21.40 7.00 -18.34
C PHE A 259 -20.67 8.24 -18.82
N ASP A 260 -20.87 9.36 -18.12
CA ASP A 260 -20.02 10.54 -18.28
C ASP A 260 -18.60 10.25 -17.75
N GLU A 261 -17.65 11.14 -18.06
CA GLU A 261 -16.25 10.98 -17.67
C GLU A 261 -16.07 10.80 -16.15
N LYS A 262 -16.90 11.46 -15.33
CA LYS A 262 -16.85 11.35 -13.87
C LYS A 262 -17.29 9.95 -13.41
N HIS A 263 -18.35 9.41 -13.99
CA HIS A 263 -18.82 8.06 -13.71
C HIS A 263 -17.88 6.99 -14.26
N MET A 264 -17.27 7.21 -15.43
CA MET A 264 -16.23 6.32 -15.96
C MET A 264 -15.04 6.28 -15.01
N LYS A 265 -14.51 7.43 -14.58
CA LYS A 265 -13.42 7.54 -13.59
C LYS A 265 -13.78 6.89 -12.26
N SER A 266 -15.01 7.13 -11.75
CA SER A 266 -15.46 6.53 -10.49
C SER A 266 -15.72 5.03 -10.59
N PHE A 267 -16.14 4.54 -11.76
CA PHE A 267 -16.30 3.11 -12.01
C PHE A 267 -14.94 2.43 -12.11
N TYR A 268 -13.96 3.10 -12.71
CA TYR A 268 -12.60 2.62 -12.93
C TYR A 268 -11.71 2.87 -11.71
N ASN A 269 -12.10 2.34 -10.54
CA ASN A 269 -11.22 2.32 -9.38
C ASN A 269 -10.22 1.15 -9.48
N ASN A 270 -9.06 1.30 -8.84
CA ASN A 270 -7.95 0.34 -8.98
C ASN A 270 -8.36 -1.10 -8.60
N GLU A 271 -9.12 -1.27 -7.52
CA GLU A 271 -9.60 -2.58 -7.07
C GLU A 271 -10.43 -3.30 -8.14
N ARG A 272 -11.40 -2.60 -8.75
CA ARG A 272 -12.25 -3.15 -9.82
C ARG A 272 -11.48 -3.36 -11.12
N HIS A 273 -10.54 -2.47 -11.44
CA HIS A 273 -9.69 -2.63 -12.61
C HIS A 273 -8.85 -3.91 -12.49
N ASP A 274 -8.13 -4.09 -11.38
CA ASP A 274 -7.28 -5.26 -11.16
C ASP A 274 -8.10 -6.56 -11.16
N PHE A 275 -9.28 -6.53 -10.54
CA PHE A 275 -10.22 -7.64 -10.59
C PHE A 275 -10.62 -8.00 -12.03
N LEU A 276 -11.00 -7.01 -12.85
CA LEU A 276 -11.42 -7.23 -14.23
C LEU A 276 -10.25 -7.67 -15.13
N GLN A 277 -9.03 -7.16 -14.91
CA GLN A 277 -7.85 -7.61 -15.65
C GLN A 277 -7.47 -9.06 -15.32
N ASN A 278 -7.53 -9.43 -14.03
CA ASN A 278 -7.32 -10.82 -13.64
C ASN A 278 -8.42 -11.73 -14.19
N PHE A 279 -9.69 -11.31 -14.13
CA PHE A 279 -10.80 -12.06 -14.70
C PHE A 279 -10.71 -12.18 -16.22
N TYR A 280 -10.22 -11.15 -16.92
CA TYR A 280 -9.91 -11.23 -18.35
C TYR A 280 -8.84 -12.29 -18.63
N LYS A 281 -7.75 -12.30 -17.86
CA LYS A 281 -6.68 -13.29 -18.01
C LYS A 281 -7.21 -14.70 -17.75
N TYR A 282 -8.01 -14.87 -16.70
CA TYR A 282 -8.72 -16.11 -16.41
C TYR A 282 -9.58 -16.57 -17.60
N ALA A 283 -10.41 -15.68 -18.15
CA ALA A 283 -11.27 -15.98 -19.29
C ALA A 283 -10.47 -16.32 -20.56
N LYS A 284 -9.36 -15.62 -20.79
CA LYS A 284 -8.47 -15.86 -21.93
C LYS A 284 -7.78 -17.22 -21.83
N GLU A 285 -7.32 -17.61 -20.64
CA GLU A 285 -6.65 -18.89 -20.39
C GLU A 285 -7.60 -20.10 -20.40
N ASN A 286 -8.84 -19.93 -19.94
CA ASN A 286 -9.80 -21.04 -19.83
C ASN A 286 -10.73 -21.18 -21.04
N GLY A 287 -10.65 -20.24 -21.99
CA GLY A 287 -11.43 -20.26 -23.23
C GLY A 287 -12.94 -20.36 -22.99
N SER A 288 -13.64 -21.19 -23.77
CA SER A 288 -15.09 -21.38 -23.65
C SER A 288 -15.50 -22.38 -22.57
N ASN A 289 -14.56 -23.16 -22.03
CA ASN A 289 -14.86 -24.34 -21.24
C ASN A 289 -14.86 -24.05 -19.74
N PHE A 290 -14.04 -23.11 -19.25
CA PHE A 290 -14.03 -22.73 -17.82
C PHE A 290 -13.97 -23.95 -16.89
N ASP A 291 -13.05 -24.87 -17.14
CA ASP A 291 -12.90 -26.11 -16.36
C ASP A 291 -12.15 -25.89 -15.05
N VAL A 292 -11.30 -24.86 -14.99
CA VAL A 292 -10.68 -24.42 -13.74
C VAL A 292 -11.56 -23.37 -13.09
N LYS A 293 -11.89 -23.56 -11.81
CA LYS A 293 -12.60 -22.53 -11.02
C LYS A 293 -11.77 -21.26 -10.93
N TRP A 294 -12.42 -20.11 -10.91
CA TRP A 294 -11.73 -18.83 -10.73
C TRP A 294 -10.91 -18.83 -9.43
N SER A 295 -11.47 -19.31 -8.33
CA SER A 295 -10.78 -19.36 -7.04
C SER A 295 -9.50 -20.21 -7.08
N ASP A 296 -9.52 -21.33 -7.81
CA ASP A 296 -8.36 -22.20 -7.98
C ASP A 296 -7.35 -21.62 -9.00
N TRP A 297 -7.85 -21.07 -10.11
CA TRP A 297 -7.01 -20.39 -11.09
C TRP A 297 -6.27 -19.20 -10.48
N LYS A 298 -6.93 -18.43 -9.61
CA LYS A 298 -6.34 -17.31 -8.88
C LYS A 298 -5.20 -17.78 -7.96
N LYS A 299 -5.30 -18.97 -7.37
CA LYS A 299 -4.16 -19.60 -6.66
C LYS A 299 -3.02 -19.94 -7.63
N THR A 300 -3.31 -20.24 -8.89
CA THR A 300 -2.27 -20.50 -9.90
C THR A 300 -1.53 -19.27 -10.39
N LEU A 301 -2.09 -18.07 -10.22
CA LEU A 301 -1.32 -16.82 -10.40
C LEU A 301 -0.14 -16.75 -9.43
N ASN A 302 -0.26 -17.41 -8.27
CA ASN A 302 0.82 -17.53 -7.29
C ASN A 302 1.77 -18.70 -7.57
N THR A 303 1.45 -19.63 -8.49
CA THR A 303 2.29 -20.81 -8.81
C THR A 303 2.88 -20.82 -10.23
N LYS A 304 2.34 -20.04 -11.18
CA LYS A 304 2.79 -19.98 -12.60
C LYS A 304 3.68 -18.77 -12.95
N SER A 305 4.18 -18.00 -11.98
CA SER A 305 5.10 -16.87 -12.24
C SER A 305 6.54 -17.28 -12.67
N ASN A 306 6.73 -18.54 -13.12
CA ASN A 306 7.92 -19.03 -13.81
C ASN A 306 7.64 -19.14 -15.32
N SER A 307 7.55 -18.02 -16.05
CA SER A 307 7.97 -17.86 -17.47
C SER A 307 7.40 -16.57 -18.13
N PHE A 308 8.32 -15.65 -18.44
CA PHE A 308 8.35 -14.61 -19.52
C PHE A 308 7.15 -13.64 -19.80
N PHE A 309 7.34 -12.37 -19.36
CA PHE A 309 7.04 -10.99 -19.86
C PHE A 309 6.03 -10.65 -20.99
N PRO A 310 5.54 -9.38 -21.12
CA PRO A 310 5.61 -8.19 -20.24
C PRO A 310 4.23 -7.50 -19.99
N ILE A 311 4.02 -6.88 -18.81
CA ILE A 311 2.96 -5.86 -18.63
C ILE A 311 3.60 -4.59 -18.06
N ALA A 312 3.40 -3.49 -18.79
CA ALA A 312 3.75 -2.14 -18.37
C ALA A 312 2.75 -1.69 -17.29
N SER A 313 3.28 -1.51 -16.08
CA SER A 313 2.60 -1.01 -14.89
C SER A 313 2.60 0.52 -14.83
N SER A 314 1.49 1.12 -14.39
CA SER A 314 1.46 2.34 -13.55
C SER A 314 0.02 2.58 -13.06
N ASN A 315 -0.31 2.95 -11.81
CA ASN A 315 0.42 3.05 -10.55
C ASN A 315 -0.63 3.11 -9.40
N LYS A 316 -0.60 2.14 -8.47
CA LYS A 316 -0.71 2.43 -7.04
C LYS A 316 0.42 1.68 -6.35
N GLU A 317 1.22 2.41 -5.58
CA GLU A 317 2.51 2.01 -5.04
C GLU A 317 2.44 0.60 -4.40
N SER A 318 3.22 -0.32 -4.95
CA SER A 318 3.43 -1.73 -4.56
C SER A 318 4.21 -1.90 -3.25
N SER A 319 4.11 -0.93 -2.34
CA SER A 319 4.96 -0.83 -1.17
C SER A 319 4.22 -1.19 0.11
N ASN A 320 4.87 -1.96 1.00
CA ASN A 320 4.36 -2.26 2.34
C ASN A 320 4.56 -1.10 3.33
N TYR A 321 5.17 0.01 2.89
CA TYR A 321 5.32 1.23 3.68
C TYR A 321 4.05 2.09 3.66
N ILE A 322 3.67 2.64 4.81
CA ILE A 322 2.49 3.49 4.96
C ILE A 322 2.90 4.96 4.95
N LYS A 323 2.46 5.67 3.93
CA LYS A 323 2.79 7.08 3.73
C LYS A 323 1.78 7.98 4.42
N ASN A 324 2.25 9.13 4.89
CA ASN A 324 1.35 10.18 5.33
C ASN A 324 0.47 10.65 4.14
N PRO A 325 -0.87 10.60 4.24
CA PRO A 325 -1.76 11.03 3.17
C PRO A 325 -1.86 12.56 3.01
N LYS A 326 -1.21 13.35 3.87
CA LYS A 326 -1.25 14.82 3.89
C LYS A 326 0.13 15.41 3.66
N ILE A 327 0.32 16.04 2.50
CA ILE A 327 1.52 16.80 2.19
C ILE A 327 1.54 18.09 3.03
N PRO A 328 2.64 18.39 3.74
CA PRO A 328 2.77 19.62 4.52
C PRO A 328 2.87 20.85 3.60
N THR A 329 2.20 21.94 3.97
CA THR A 329 2.40 23.28 3.40
C THR A 329 3.12 24.21 4.39
N HIS A 330 3.05 23.88 5.68
CA HIS A 330 3.68 24.62 6.76
C HIS A 330 4.20 23.66 7.84
N LEU A 331 5.34 23.97 8.44
CA LEU A 331 5.92 23.21 9.56
C LEU A 331 6.14 24.09 10.78
N TYR A 332 5.70 23.59 11.93
CA TYR A 332 6.16 24.07 13.23
C TYR A 332 7.40 23.26 13.64
N VAL A 333 8.55 23.92 13.62
CA VAL A 333 9.85 23.29 13.84
C VAL A 333 10.27 23.47 15.28
N ILE A 334 10.51 22.37 16.00
CA ILE A 334 10.95 22.39 17.41
C ILE A 334 12.24 21.60 17.62
N SER A 335 13.13 22.13 18.46
CA SER A 335 14.38 21.46 18.80
C SER A 335 14.19 20.50 19.97
N GLN A 336 14.52 19.22 19.77
CA GLN A 336 14.53 18.21 20.83
C GLN A 336 15.52 18.55 21.95
N ASN A 337 16.61 19.25 21.63
CA ASN A 337 17.66 19.61 22.59
C ASN A 337 17.17 20.52 23.72
N LYS A 338 16.07 21.25 23.51
CA LYS A 338 15.49 22.18 24.49
C LYS A 338 14.34 21.57 25.29
N MET A 339 13.97 20.33 25.01
CA MET A 339 12.88 19.60 25.66
C MET A 339 13.43 18.58 26.65
N THR A 340 12.72 18.38 27.77
CA THR A 340 12.91 17.23 28.65
C THR A 340 12.53 15.92 27.96
N SER A 341 12.98 14.78 28.50
CA SER A 341 12.61 13.44 28.00
C SER A 341 11.09 13.24 27.88
N SER A 342 10.35 13.66 28.91
CA SER A 342 8.90 13.51 28.97
C SER A 342 8.20 14.39 27.92
N GLU A 343 8.66 15.63 27.73
CA GLU A 343 8.15 16.52 26.68
C GLU A 343 8.47 16.01 25.27
N ARG A 344 9.66 15.43 25.08
CA ARG A 344 10.06 14.80 23.82
C ARG A 344 9.11 13.69 23.40
N THR A 345 8.75 12.80 24.33
CA THR A 345 7.80 11.69 24.06
C THR A 345 6.40 12.24 23.75
N MET A 346 5.94 13.23 24.52
CA MET A 346 4.67 13.91 24.26
C MET A 346 4.63 14.53 22.85
N ILE A 347 5.68 15.25 22.44
CA ILE A 347 5.74 15.87 21.12
C ILE A 347 5.86 14.84 20.00
N ALA A 348 6.63 13.77 20.17
CA ALA A 348 6.73 12.71 19.16
C ALA A 348 5.37 12.02 18.93
N THR A 349 4.62 11.75 20.00
CA THR A 349 3.27 11.17 19.85
C THR A 349 2.25 12.18 19.31
N LEU A 350 2.32 13.45 19.72
CA LEU A 350 1.50 14.52 19.14
C LEU A 350 1.77 14.67 17.63
N GLN A 351 3.04 14.65 17.22
CA GLN A 351 3.45 14.68 15.81
C GLN A 351 2.79 13.55 15.01
N GLY A 352 2.79 12.32 15.55
CA GLY A 352 2.15 11.18 14.93
C GLY A 352 0.62 11.27 14.79
N ILE A 353 -0.04 11.96 15.72
CA ILE A 353 -1.50 12.21 15.67
C ILE A 353 -1.83 13.33 14.69
N VAL A 354 -1.01 14.37 14.61
CA VAL A 354 -1.36 15.60 13.88
C VAL A 354 -1.03 15.49 12.40
N ASN A 355 0.15 14.95 12.07
CA ASN A 355 0.74 15.12 10.75
C ASN A 355 -0.07 14.47 9.62
N ASN A 356 -0.83 13.41 9.92
CA ASN A 356 -1.71 12.75 8.94
C ASN A 356 -3.11 13.36 8.82
N HIS A 357 -3.43 14.41 9.59
CA HIS A 357 -4.75 15.04 9.57
C HIS A 357 -4.77 16.43 8.91
N CYS A 358 -3.66 17.17 8.89
CA CYS A 358 -3.60 18.52 8.33
C CYS A 358 -2.28 18.82 7.60
N SER A 359 -2.24 19.96 6.90
CA SER A 359 -1.05 20.42 6.15
C SER A 359 -0.13 21.32 6.97
N HIS A 360 -0.51 21.67 8.20
CA HIS A 360 0.33 22.40 9.14
C HIS A 360 0.84 21.37 10.15
N GLN A 361 2.09 20.96 10.00
CA GLN A 361 2.61 19.75 10.63
C GLN A 361 3.74 20.08 11.61
N ILE A 362 4.05 19.13 12.49
CA ILE A 362 5.17 19.23 13.42
C ILE A 362 6.40 18.58 12.79
N TYR A 363 7.54 19.26 12.90
CA TYR A 363 8.86 18.74 12.52
C TYR A 363 9.85 18.96 13.66
N THR A 364 10.66 17.96 13.96
CA THR A 364 11.61 18.01 15.08
C THR A 364 13.06 18.00 14.60
N LEU A 365 13.90 18.75 15.29
CA LEU A 365 15.34 18.81 15.02
C LEU A 365 16.13 18.28 16.22
N ASN A 366 17.17 17.49 15.95
CA ASN A 366 18.09 16.94 16.93
C ASN A 366 19.52 17.23 16.46
N SER A 367 20.35 17.88 17.29
CA SER A 367 21.71 18.24 16.89
C SER A 367 22.65 17.05 16.68
N SER A 368 22.31 15.88 17.23
CA SER A 368 23.05 14.64 16.96
C SER A 368 22.75 14.04 15.58
N GLN A 369 21.72 14.55 14.90
CA GLN A 369 21.28 14.10 13.57
C GLN A 369 21.16 15.32 12.63
N PRO A 370 22.29 15.97 12.29
CA PRO A 370 22.31 17.26 11.61
C PRO A 370 21.63 17.26 10.24
N ASP A 371 21.56 16.12 9.54
CA ASP A 371 20.99 16.05 8.19
C ASP A 371 19.48 16.35 8.16
N TYR A 372 18.76 16.22 9.29
CA TYR A 372 17.35 16.67 9.36
C TYR A 372 17.18 18.17 9.15
N GLN A 373 18.21 18.98 9.39
CA GLN A 373 18.21 20.40 9.00
C GLN A 373 18.33 20.56 7.48
N THR A 374 19.14 19.71 6.83
CA THR A 374 19.25 19.66 5.37
C THR A 374 17.92 19.30 4.73
N TRP A 375 17.20 18.30 5.26
CA TRP A 375 15.88 17.91 4.75
C TRP A 375 14.84 19.02 4.95
N LEU A 376 14.84 19.69 6.10
CA LEU A 376 13.96 20.84 6.33
C LEU A 376 14.23 21.97 5.32
N ASN A 377 15.50 22.26 5.04
CA ASN A 377 15.89 23.26 4.05
C ASN A 377 15.46 22.86 2.63
N ASP A 378 15.57 21.58 2.28
CA ASP A 378 15.12 21.05 1.00
C ASP A 378 13.61 21.19 0.82
N LEU A 379 12.82 20.78 1.83
CA LEU A 379 11.37 20.95 1.83
C LEU A 379 10.97 22.41 1.63
N LYS A 380 11.68 23.34 2.25
CA LYS A 380 11.45 24.78 2.07
C LYS A 380 11.80 25.25 0.67
N ASN A 381 13.00 24.93 0.20
CA ASN A 381 13.54 25.53 -1.01
C ASN A 381 12.99 24.89 -2.29
N ASN A 382 12.64 23.60 -2.26
CA ASN A 382 12.30 22.83 -3.45
C ASN A 382 10.86 22.30 -3.46
N TYR A 383 10.16 22.29 -2.31
CA TYR A 383 8.81 21.72 -2.20
C TYR A 383 7.76 22.70 -1.65
N GLY A 384 8.09 23.99 -1.53
CA GLY A 384 7.14 25.04 -1.16
C GLY A 384 6.67 24.96 0.30
N VAL A 385 7.40 24.26 1.17
CA VAL A 385 7.03 24.10 2.59
C VAL A 385 7.56 25.28 3.41
N SER A 386 6.67 26.13 3.89
CA SER A 386 7.04 27.20 4.83
C SER A 386 7.25 26.64 6.24
N TYR A 387 8.00 27.33 7.10
CA TYR A 387 8.11 26.93 8.50
C TYR A 387 8.38 28.10 9.43
N ASN A 388 7.97 27.96 10.69
CA ASN A 388 8.46 28.78 11.80
C ASN A 388 9.05 27.90 12.91
N ILE A 389 9.92 28.49 13.71
CA ILE A 389 10.53 27.81 14.86
C ILE A 389 9.65 28.05 16.09
N VAL A 390 9.39 26.98 16.83
CA VAL A 390 8.72 27.01 18.14
C VAL A 390 9.72 26.55 19.20
N SER A 391 9.80 27.29 20.30
CA SER A 391 10.70 26.95 21.41
C SER A 391 10.03 26.19 22.54
N ASP A 392 8.73 26.39 22.74
CA ASP A 392 7.98 25.80 23.84
C ASP A 392 7.12 24.62 23.35
N PRO A 393 7.35 23.36 23.81
CA PRO A 393 6.50 22.24 23.44
C PRO A 393 5.03 22.42 23.85
N TRP A 394 4.76 23.20 24.88
CA TRP A 394 3.40 23.44 25.37
C TRP A 394 2.59 24.36 24.46
N GLU A 395 3.26 25.21 23.68
CA GLU A 395 2.66 25.98 22.59
C GLU A 395 2.15 25.05 21.49
N LEU A 396 2.95 24.06 21.07
CA LEU A 396 2.51 23.06 20.09
C LEU A 396 1.32 22.25 20.59
N LEU A 397 1.34 21.85 21.86
CA LEU A 397 0.22 21.15 22.46
C LEU A 397 -1.05 22.01 22.41
N ASN A 398 -0.95 23.31 22.71
CA ASN A 398 -2.08 24.23 22.63
C ASN A 398 -2.62 24.42 21.21
N ILE A 399 -1.73 24.48 20.21
CA ILE A 399 -2.12 24.60 18.79
C ILE A 399 -2.92 23.36 18.36
N TYR A 400 -2.55 22.17 18.84
CA TYR A 400 -3.06 20.90 18.32
C TYR A 400 -3.94 20.09 19.27
N LYS A 401 -4.24 20.59 20.48
CA LYS A 401 -5.02 19.85 21.50
C LYS A 401 -6.37 19.32 20.99
N ASP A 402 -6.99 19.96 20.01
CA ASP A 402 -8.28 19.53 19.45
C ASP A 402 -8.20 18.21 18.66
N TYR A 403 -6.99 17.83 18.19
CA TYR A 403 -6.73 16.52 17.59
C TYR A 403 -6.55 15.41 18.63
N VAL A 404 -6.32 15.77 19.90
CA VAL A 404 -5.99 14.83 20.98
C VAL A 404 -7.24 14.49 21.79
N LYS A 405 -7.56 13.19 21.91
CA LYS A 405 -8.73 12.70 22.67
C LYS A 405 -8.44 12.43 24.14
N GLY A 406 -7.18 12.42 24.54
CA GLY A 406 -6.75 12.20 25.91
C GLY A 406 -5.27 11.87 25.97
N TYR A 407 -4.84 11.27 27.07
CA TYR A 407 -3.48 10.79 27.24
C TYR A 407 -3.42 9.36 27.79
N VAL A 408 -2.30 8.69 27.56
CA VAL A 408 -1.97 7.37 28.14
C VAL A 408 -0.73 7.52 28.99
N LEU A 409 -0.81 7.08 30.25
CA LEU A 409 0.30 7.19 31.20
C LEU A 409 1.32 6.08 31.00
N TYR A 410 2.61 6.44 31.07
CA TYR A 410 3.72 5.51 31.21
C TYR A 410 4.65 5.95 32.35
N SER A 411 5.57 5.09 32.75
CA SER A 411 6.59 5.42 33.76
C SER A 411 7.96 5.51 33.10
N ASN A 412 8.69 6.58 33.42
CA ASN A 412 10.09 6.74 33.03
C ASN A 412 11.07 6.55 34.21
N LYS A 413 10.63 5.88 35.28
CA LYS A 413 11.46 5.62 36.46
C LYS A 413 12.70 4.77 36.14
N SER A 414 12.61 3.95 35.09
CA SER A 414 13.72 3.19 34.53
C SER A 414 13.82 3.45 33.04
N SER A 415 15.03 3.70 32.53
CA SER A 415 15.26 3.86 31.09
C SER A 415 14.96 2.59 30.25
N LYS A 416 14.74 1.45 30.92
CA LYS A 416 14.33 0.17 30.30
C LYS A 416 12.86 -0.16 30.51
N ASP A 417 12.06 0.73 31.09
CA ASP A 417 10.66 0.46 31.41
C ASP A 417 9.84 0.31 30.11
N PRO A 418 9.24 -0.88 29.85
CA PRO A 418 8.52 -1.13 28.60
C PRO A 418 7.21 -0.34 28.47
N SER A 419 6.72 0.28 29.56
CA SER A 419 5.46 1.01 29.58
C SER A 419 5.38 2.13 28.55
N ILE A 420 6.50 2.77 28.19
CA ILE A 420 6.51 3.81 27.13
C ILE A 420 6.08 3.25 25.76
N ASN A 421 6.52 2.03 25.43
CA ASN A 421 6.16 1.36 24.17
C ASN A 421 4.70 0.91 24.19
N ASN A 422 4.25 0.38 25.33
CA ASN A 422 2.87 -0.02 25.53
C ASN A 422 1.91 1.17 25.45
N ALA A 423 2.27 2.27 26.12
CA ALA A 423 1.49 3.50 26.12
C ALA A 423 1.40 4.10 24.72
N CYS A 424 2.50 4.13 23.95
CA CYS A 424 2.49 4.59 22.56
C CYS A 424 1.60 3.70 21.68
N SER A 425 1.69 2.38 21.81
CA SER A 425 0.84 1.45 21.05
C SER A 425 -0.65 1.69 21.35
N LEU A 426 -1.02 1.84 22.63
CA LEU A 426 -2.40 2.15 23.03
C LEU A 426 -2.84 3.55 22.56
N ALA A 427 -1.98 4.55 22.71
CA ALA A 427 -2.19 5.93 22.28
C ALA A 427 -2.58 6.01 20.79
N SER A 428 -1.91 5.23 19.93
CA SER A 428 -2.20 5.15 18.50
C SER A 428 -3.65 4.72 18.18
N LEU A 429 -4.23 3.84 19.01
CA LEU A 429 -5.59 3.34 18.84
C LEU A 429 -6.65 4.32 19.36
N LYS A 430 -6.27 5.18 20.31
CA LYS A 430 -7.18 6.08 21.02
C LYS A 430 -7.13 7.53 20.52
N ASN A 431 -6.24 7.86 19.59
CA ASN A 431 -5.90 9.24 19.22
C ASN A 431 -5.52 10.07 20.45
N SER A 432 -4.67 9.50 21.29
CA SER A 432 -4.24 10.08 22.56
C SER A 432 -2.72 10.22 22.55
N ILE A 433 -2.17 11.18 23.31
CA ILE A 433 -0.72 11.32 23.47
C ILE A 433 -0.21 10.36 24.55
N ALA A 434 1.02 9.85 24.42
CA ALA A 434 1.66 9.12 25.51
C ALA A 434 2.46 10.09 26.37
N ILE A 435 2.25 10.07 27.69
CA ILE A 435 2.88 11.01 28.61
C ILE A 435 3.45 10.31 29.84
N ASP A 436 4.58 10.82 30.31
CA ASP A 436 5.19 10.42 31.57
C ASP A 436 4.34 10.95 32.73
N GLU A 437 4.22 10.19 33.80
CA GLU A 437 3.45 10.57 34.99
C GLU A 437 3.89 11.92 35.59
N ILE A 438 5.17 12.29 35.44
CA ILE A 438 5.69 13.55 35.99
C ILE A 438 5.11 14.81 35.30
N ILE A 439 4.65 14.71 34.06
CA ILE A 439 4.08 15.85 33.32
C ILE A 439 2.54 15.85 33.27
N GLU A 440 1.88 14.87 33.90
CA GLU A 440 0.42 14.71 33.86
C GLU A 440 -0.31 15.99 34.30
N ASN A 441 0.05 16.55 35.45
CA ASN A 441 -0.58 17.77 35.97
C ASN A 441 -0.50 18.93 34.97
N LYS A 442 0.62 19.04 34.24
CA LYS A 442 0.82 20.09 33.23
C LYS A 442 -0.02 19.83 31.99
N VAL A 443 -0.11 18.59 31.51
CA VAL A 443 -1.01 18.20 30.41
C VAL A 443 -2.48 18.50 30.74
N ARG A 444 -2.90 18.20 31.97
CA ARG A 444 -4.27 18.53 32.45
C ARG A 444 -4.53 20.03 32.50
N ALA A 445 -3.53 20.83 32.90
CA ALA A 445 -3.63 22.29 32.87
C ALA A 445 -3.80 22.85 31.44
N HIS A 446 -3.32 22.13 30.43
CA HIS A 446 -3.53 22.42 29.00
C HIS A 446 -4.88 21.87 28.45
N SER A 447 -5.85 21.60 29.33
CA SER A 447 -7.22 21.15 28.99
C SER A 447 -7.31 19.73 28.40
N ILE A 448 -6.26 18.91 28.52
CA ILE A 448 -6.31 17.49 28.14
C ILE A 448 -6.46 16.67 29.42
N THR A 449 -7.69 16.41 29.83
CA THR A 449 -8.01 15.81 31.13
C THR A 449 -8.46 14.35 31.07
N ASN A 450 -8.76 13.84 29.86
CA ASN A 450 -9.25 12.48 29.66
C ASN A 450 -8.09 11.46 29.70
N ILE A 451 -8.14 10.53 30.65
CA ILE A 451 -7.20 9.40 30.74
C ILE A 451 -7.71 8.29 29.82
N SER A 452 -6.98 8.00 28.76
CA SER A 452 -7.31 6.97 27.77
C SER A 452 -6.72 5.59 28.10
N GLY A 453 -5.79 5.54 29.06
CA GLY A 453 -5.18 4.31 29.57
C GLY A 453 -4.04 4.59 30.55
N ASP A 454 -3.64 3.56 31.28
CA ASP A 454 -2.49 3.60 32.19
C ASP A 454 -1.64 2.34 31.99
N CYS A 455 -0.41 2.53 31.53
CA CYS A 455 0.52 1.46 31.21
C CYS A 455 1.69 1.38 32.22
N ARG A 456 1.71 2.18 33.30
CA ARG A 456 2.88 2.30 34.21
C ARG A 456 3.34 0.98 34.84
N ASN A 457 2.45 -0.01 34.96
CA ASN A 457 2.74 -1.32 35.55
C ASN A 457 2.61 -2.46 34.53
N THR A 458 2.90 -2.18 33.26
CA THR A 458 2.82 -3.17 32.17
C THR A 458 4.20 -3.72 31.82
N ASP A 459 4.27 -5.00 31.43
CA ASP A 459 5.51 -5.67 31.02
C ASP A 459 5.77 -5.55 29.50
N LYS A 460 6.85 -6.18 29.01
CA LYS A 460 7.23 -6.13 27.58
C LYS A 460 6.20 -6.80 26.66
N ASP A 461 5.37 -7.70 27.18
CA ASP A 461 4.42 -8.52 26.43
C ASP A 461 3.01 -7.91 26.37
N TRP A 462 2.71 -6.98 27.29
CA TRP A 462 1.37 -6.45 27.52
C TRP A 462 0.71 -5.89 26.25
N ALA A 463 1.39 -5.05 25.47
CA ALA A 463 0.79 -4.46 24.28
C ALA A 463 0.44 -5.51 23.23
N TYR A 464 1.30 -6.48 22.98
CA TYR A 464 0.97 -7.57 22.07
C TYR A 464 -0.25 -8.34 22.59
N ASN A 465 -0.22 -8.77 23.85
CA ASN A 465 -1.26 -9.62 24.44
C ASN A 465 -2.65 -8.95 24.48
N ASN A 466 -2.70 -7.62 24.64
CA ASN A 466 -3.96 -6.90 24.82
C ASN A 466 -4.40 -6.10 23.60
N LEU A 467 -3.47 -5.70 22.72
CA LEU A 467 -3.75 -4.73 21.66
C LEU A 467 -3.56 -5.27 20.24
N TRP A 468 -2.85 -6.38 20.02
CA TRP A 468 -2.53 -6.88 18.67
C TRP A 468 -3.76 -6.98 17.77
N ASN A 469 -4.85 -7.55 18.28
CA ASN A 469 -6.11 -7.74 17.54
C ASN A 469 -7.12 -6.59 17.74
N SER A 470 -6.70 -5.48 18.37
CA SER A 470 -7.55 -4.32 18.71
C SER A 470 -7.48 -3.20 17.66
N GLY A 471 -6.98 -3.52 16.46
CA GLY A 471 -6.84 -2.57 15.34
C GLY A 471 -5.44 -2.01 15.14
N LEU A 472 -4.41 -2.65 15.72
CA LEU A 472 -3.02 -2.39 15.36
C LEU A 472 -2.71 -2.92 13.96
N ASN A 473 -1.67 -2.35 13.37
CA ASN A 473 -1.15 -2.76 12.08
C ASN A 473 -0.43 -4.11 12.17
N HIS A 474 -0.67 -4.98 11.18
CA HIS A 474 -0.05 -6.31 11.09
C HIS A 474 1.03 -6.41 10.01
N SER A 475 1.14 -5.40 9.13
CA SER A 475 2.15 -5.31 8.07
C SER A 475 3.39 -4.47 8.43
N ILE A 476 3.28 -3.63 9.46
CA ILE A 476 4.38 -2.85 10.03
C ILE A 476 4.38 -2.96 11.55
N VAL A 477 5.55 -3.27 12.11
CA VAL A 477 5.82 -3.19 13.55
C VAL A 477 7.08 -2.36 13.81
N ILE A 478 7.21 -1.90 15.04
CA ILE A 478 8.33 -1.07 15.49
C ILE A 478 9.07 -1.78 16.61
N GLN A 479 10.31 -2.20 16.36
CA GLN A 479 11.19 -2.79 17.37
C GLN A 479 12.08 -1.71 17.97
N LEU A 480 11.73 -1.18 19.14
CA LEU A 480 12.34 0.05 19.66
C LEU A 480 12.65 -0.03 21.15
N SER A 481 13.92 0.10 21.52
CA SER A 481 14.34 0.17 22.92
C SER A 481 13.56 1.25 23.68
N PRO A 482 13.07 0.98 24.90
CA PRO A 482 12.39 1.99 25.72
C PRO A 482 13.22 3.26 25.99
N LYS A 483 14.55 3.17 25.88
CA LYS A 483 15.48 4.30 25.97
C LYS A 483 15.28 5.36 24.87
N LYS A 484 14.56 5.03 23.80
CA LYS A 484 14.31 5.93 22.68
C LYS A 484 13.01 6.68 22.92
N GLU A 485 13.12 7.90 23.42
CA GLU A 485 11.96 8.74 23.77
C GLU A 485 11.23 9.30 22.54
N THR A 486 11.88 9.33 21.37
CA THR A 486 11.42 10.12 20.21
C THR A 486 11.41 9.35 18.90
N ALA A 487 12.53 8.75 18.52
CA ALA A 487 12.70 8.09 17.22
C ALA A 487 11.59 7.08 16.93
N LEU A 488 11.11 7.04 15.69
CA LEU A 488 10.00 6.23 15.18
C LEU A 488 8.63 6.42 15.83
N ARG A 489 8.50 7.07 17.00
CA ARG A 489 7.22 7.14 17.72
C ARG A 489 6.17 7.93 16.95
N ASP A 490 6.56 8.98 16.22
CA ASP A 490 5.65 9.71 15.32
C ASP A 490 5.04 8.77 14.26
N TYR A 491 5.90 7.99 13.61
CA TYR A 491 5.49 7.04 12.58
C TYR A 491 4.68 5.88 13.15
N ALA A 492 5.08 5.35 14.31
CA ALA A 492 4.37 4.27 15.01
C ALA A 492 2.92 4.66 15.33
N ILE A 493 2.73 5.88 15.85
CA ILE A 493 1.40 6.42 16.17
C ILE A 493 0.57 6.58 14.89
N MET A 494 1.13 7.21 13.85
CA MET A 494 0.43 7.44 12.58
C MET A 494 -0.03 6.11 11.94
N THR A 495 0.83 5.11 11.98
CA THR A 495 0.61 3.81 11.33
C THR A 495 -0.16 2.81 12.20
N LYS A 496 -0.41 3.14 13.48
CA LYS A 496 -0.96 2.24 14.49
C LYS A 496 -0.15 0.96 14.64
N SER A 497 1.16 1.09 14.58
CA SER A 497 2.07 -0.06 14.69
C SER A 497 2.24 -0.48 16.14
N LEU A 498 2.36 -1.79 16.37
CA LEU A 498 2.85 -2.30 17.66
C LEU A 498 4.29 -1.82 17.87
N ILE A 499 4.57 -1.20 19.03
CA ILE A 499 5.92 -0.94 19.50
C ILE A 499 6.28 -1.99 20.55
N PHE A 500 7.36 -2.74 20.32
CA PHE A 500 7.81 -3.79 21.22
C PHE A 500 9.33 -3.80 21.32
N TYR A 501 9.87 -4.41 22.39
CA TYR A 501 11.30 -4.59 22.54
C TYR A 501 11.64 -5.73 23.51
N GLU A 502 12.68 -6.47 23.16
CA GLU A 502 13.23 -7.57 23.94
C GLU A 502 14.74 -7.36 24.06
N ASP A 503 15.22 -7.07 25.27
CA ASP A 503 16.61 -6.64 25.50
C ASP A 503 17.61 -7.81 25.52
N SER A 504 17.11 -9.03 25.70
CA SER A 504 17.94 -10.23 25.77
C SER A 504 18.27 -10.73 24.37
N ILE A 505 19.56 -10.94 24.10
CA ILE A 505 20.03 -11.55 22.86
C ILE A 505 19.51 -12.99 22.73
N ASN A 506 19.54 -13.75 23.83
CA ASN A 506 19.27 -15.19 23.85
C ASN A 506 17.77 -15.54 24.00
N ASP A 507 16.96 -14.60 24.47
CA ASP A 507 15.50 -14.75 24.51
C ASP A 507 14.93 -14.10 23.24
N THR A 508 14.30 -14.91 22.40
CA THR A 508 13.65 -14.48 21.16
C THR A 508 12.13 -14.62 21.27
N SER A 509 11.59 -14.97 22.43
CA SER A 509 10.19 -15.37 22.57
C SER A 509 9.20 -14.29 22.13
N LEU A 510 9.41 -13.04 22.52
CA LEU A 510 8.54 -11.93 22.10
C LEU A 510 8.74 -11.63 20.61
N ARG A 511 9.99 -11.63 20.12
CA ARG A 511 10.31 -11.39 18.70
C ARG A 511 9.68 -12.46 17.80
N ASP A 512 9.87 -13.74 18.11
CA ASP A 512 9.25 -14.87 17.40
C ASP A 512 7.72 -14.73 17.40
N LYS A 513 7.13 -14.40 18.56
CA LYS A 513 5.67 -14.24 18.70
C LYS A 513 5.13 -13.11 17.84
N VAL A 514 5.78 -11.95 17.85
CA VAL A 514 5.36 -10.80 17.03
C VAL A 514 5.53 -11.12 15.55
N PHE A 515 6.74 -11.51 15.11
CA PHE A 515 7.03 -11.70 13.69
C PHE A 515 6.22 -12.83 13.05
N SER A 516 5.99 -13.94 13.76
CA SER A 516 5.13 -15.03 13.25
C SER A 516 3.66 -14.66 13.13
N SER A 517 3.22 -13.57 13.77
CA SER A 517 1.83 -13.09 13.75
C SER A 517 1.58 -12.00 12.71
N MET A 518 2.62 -11.54 12.01
CA MET A 518 2.53 -10.47 11.02
C MET A 518 1.97 -10.98 9.69
N ASP A 519 1.46 -10.05 8.87
CA ASP A 519 1.04 -10.34 7.51
C ASP A 519 2.23 -10.80 6.63
N PRO A 520 2.00 -11.48 5.50
CA PRO A 520 3.08 -11.78 4.55
C PRO A 520 3.80 -10.53 4.03
N ASN A 521 5.11 -10.63 3.79
CA ASN A 521 6.00 -9.54 3.32
C ASN A 521 6.11 -8.32 4.26
N SER A 522 5.86 -8.51 5.54
CA SER A 522 5.86 -7.39 6.49
C SER A 522 7.25 -6.80 6.76
N ILE A 523 7.23 -5.58 7.33
CA ILE A 523 8.44 -4.82 7.62
C ILE A 523 8.51 -4.50 9.11
N CYS A 524 9.69 -4.66 9.70
CA CYS A 524 9.99 -4.20 11.05
C CYS A 524 10.94 -3.00 10.98
N LEU A 525 10.52 -1.83 11.46
CA LEU A 525 11.41 -0.68 11.61
C LEU A 525 11.98 -0.65 13.03
N GLY A 526 13.25 -0.28 13.14
CA GLY A 526 13.97 -0.20 14.41
C GLY A 526 15.08 -1.22 14.51
N TRP A 527 15.53 -1.54 15.72
CA TRP A 527 16.66 -2.42 15.94
C TRP A 527 16.53 -3.22 17.24
N GLY A 528 17.03 -4.45 17.20
CA GLY A 528 17.03 -5.36 18.35
C GLY A 528 18.33 -5.32 19.16
N PRO A 529 18.51 -6.28 20.07
CA PRO A 529 19.64 -6.31 20.98
C PRO A 529 20.98 -6.71 20.32
N ASP A 530 20.93 -7.33 19.15
CA ASP A 530 22.08 -7.75 18.35
C ASP A 530 21.71 -7.78 16.86
N GLU A 531 22.70 -8.02 16.00
CA GLU A 531 22.50 -8.12 14.56
C GLU A 531 22.08 -9.53 14.12
N PHE A 532 22.93 -10.53 14.34
CA PHE A 532 22.77 -11.86 13.77
C PHE A 532 21.48 -12.56 14.17
N ILE A 533 21.21 -12.68 15.47
CA ILE A 533 20.04 -13.39 15.99
C ILE A 533 18.79 -12.58 15.65
N ASN A 534 18.84 -11.26 15.73
CA ASN A 534 17.69 -10.42 15.40
C ASN A 534 17.28 -10.50 13.93
N VAL A 535 18.24 -10.36 13.00
CA VAL A 535 17.99 -10.48 11.55
C VAL A 535 17.64 -11.93 11.18
N SER A 536 18.25 -12.93 11.81
CA SER A 536 17.87 -14.34 11.61
C SER A 536 16.43 -14.61 12.07
N THR A 537 16.01 -14.04 13.21
CA THR A 537 14.67 -14.24 13.78
C THR A 537 13.60 -13.59 12.91
N SER A 538 13.81 -12.36 12.43
CA SER A 538 12.87 -11.71 11.50
C SER A 538 12.82 -12.43 10.14
N SER A 539 13.99 -12.79 9.58
CA SER A 539 14.08 -13.51 8.30
C SER A 539 13.29 -14.82 8.33
N LYS A 540 13.45 -15.60 9.41
CA LYS A 540 12.75 -16.89 9.64
C LYS A 540 11.22 -16.79 9.44
N HIS A 541 10.64 -15.62 9.74
CA HIS A 541 9.19 -15.37 9.64
C HIS A 541 8.80 -14.53 8.41
N GLY A 542 9.70 -14.37 7.44
CA GLY A 542 9.40 -13.59 6.24
C GLY A 542 9.23 -12.10 6.51
N VAL A 543 9.91 -11.57 7.54
CA VAL A 543 9.94 -10.15 7.89
C VAL A 543 11.32 -9.59 7.59
N SER A 544 11.39 -8.46 6.89
CA SER A 544 12.66 -7.73 6.71
C SER A 544 12.76 -6.56 7.68
N MET A 545 13.97 -6.25 8.11
CA MET A 545 14.22 -5.19 9.07
C MET A 545 14.78 -3.93 8.42
N ILE A 546 14.44 -2.77 8.98
CA ILE A 546 15.04 -1.48 8.63
C ILE A 546 15.65 -0.89 9.89
N ALA A 547 16.98 -0.75 9.91
CA ALA A 547 17.69 -0.09 11.00
C ALA A 547 17.29 1.39 11.05
N ALA A 548 16.38 1.70 11.97
CA ALA A 548 15.70 2.98 12.03
C ALA A 548 15.45 3.48 13.45
N ASP A 549 16.10 2.91 14.48
CA ASP A 549 15.93 3.28 15.89
C ASP A 549 16.47 4.70 16.23
N TRP A 550 17.02 5.40 15.23
CA TRP A 550 17.32 6.83 15.22
C TRP A 550 16.69 7.60 14.04
N SER A 551 15.59 7.11 13.48
CA SER A 551 14.83 7.83 12.44
C SER A 551 13.76 8.74 13.04
N TYR A 552 13.61 9.93 12.47
CA TYR A 552 12.73 11.00 12.93
C TYR A 552 11.89 11.54 11.76
N ASN A 553 10.77 12.19 12.08
CA ASN A 553 9.97 12.95 11.12
C ASN A 553 9.48 12.15 9.91
N LEU A 554 9.39 10.82 10.00
CA LEU A 554 8.91 9.99 8.89
C LEU A 554 7.45 10.32 8.55
N THR A 555 6.68 10.81 9.52
CA THR A 555 5.34 11.34 9.27
C THR A 555 5.35 12.54 8.31
N VAL A 556 6.38 13.39 8.34
CA VAL A 556 6.51 14.52 7.39
C VAL A 556 7.15 14.04 6.08
N LEU A 557 8.26 13.32 6.18
CA LEU A 557 9.08 12.94 5.02
C LEU A 557 8.33 11.96 4.09
N SER A 558 7.49 11.08 4.63
CA SER A 558 6.73 10.09 3.83
C SER A 558 5.55 10.69 3.08
N ALA A 559 5.20 11.96 3.34
CA ALA A 559 4.02 12.58 2.75
C ALA A 559 4.14 12.82 1.24
N PHE A 560 5.37 12.84 0.71
CA PHE A 560 5.65 13.14 -0.68
C PHE A 560 5.50 11.91 -1.58
N PRO A 561 5.12 12.06 -2.85
CA PRO A 561 4.96 10.93 -3.77
C PRO A 561 6.30 10.28 -4.12
N SER A 562 6.30 8.95 -4.26
CA SER A 562 7.47 8.21 -4.74
C SER A 562 7.35 8.10 -6.25
N SER A 563 8.18 8.84 -6.97
CA SER A 563 8.16 8.87 -8.44
C SER A 563 9.28 8.01 -8.99
N PRO A 564 9.10 7.32 -10.14
CA PRO A 564 10.22 6.65 -10.80
C PRO A 564 11.36 7.63 -11.09
N MET A 565 12.59 7.17 -10.92
CA MET A 565 13.83 7.91 -11.04
C MET A 565 14.87 7.07 -11.75
N ALA A 566 15.70 7.71 -12.57
CA ALA A 566 16.90 7.09 -13.10
C ALA A 566 18.11 7.61 -12.32
N GLN A 567 19.01 6.71 -11.95
CA GLN A 567 20.31 7.13 -11.41
C GLN A 567 21.23 7.60 -12.55
N LYS A 568 22.33 8.26 -12.19
CA LYS A 568 23.33 8.67 -13.19
C LYS A 568 24.17 7.45 -13.55
N SER A 569 24.13 7.02 -14.82
CA SER A 569 24.94 5.91 -15.33
C SER A 569 26.16 6.42 -16.11
N SER A 570 27.21 5.59 -16.24
CA SER A 570 28.32 5.90 -17.13
C SER A 570 27.99 5.49 -18.56
N SER A 571 28.25 6.35 -19.56
CA SER A 571 27.97 6.04 -20.97
C SER A 571 29.11 5.32 -21.70
N ASN A 572 30.31 5.23 -21.11
CA ASN A 572 31.51 4.72 -21.78
C ASN A 572 32.15 3.58 -20.98
N ILE A 573 31.91 2.34 -21.41
CA ILE A 573 32.63 1.16 -20.89
C ILE A 573 34.01 1.10 -21.56
N THR A 574 35.05 1.51 -20.82
CA THR A 574 36.43 1.34 -21.29
C THR A 574 36.89 -0.11 -21.05
N ASN A 575 36.85 -0.92 -22.10
CA ASN A 575 37.28 -2.33 -22.09
C ASN A 575 38.82 -2.46 -22.23
N LYS A 576 39.56 -1.84 -21.31
CA LYS A 576 41.02 -1.84 -21.28
C LYS A 576 41.53 -3.26 -21.00
N LYS A 577 42.45 -3.74 -21.84
CA LYS A 577 43.08 -5.05 -21.67
C LYS A 577 44.33 -4.94 -20.80
N ASN A 578 44.77 -6.06 -20.24
CA ASN A 578 46.01 -6.16 -19.45
C ASN A 578 46.02 -5.27 -18.20
N VAL A 579 44.86 -5.16 -17.54
CA VAL A 579 44.68 -4.43 -16.28
C VAL A 579 43.91 -5.27 -15.27
N HIS A 580 44.04 -4.92 -14.00
CA HIS A 580 43.25 -5.44 -12.89
C HIS A 580 42.18 -4.42 -12.52
N TYR A 581 40.92 -4.83 -12.62
CA TYR A 581 39.77 -3.96 -12.35
C TYR A 581 39.41 -3.97 -10.87
N VAL A 582 39.19 -2.79 -10.31
CA VAL A 582 38.84 -2.60 -8.89
C VAL A 582 37.57 -1.77 -8.78
N THR A 583 36.61 -2.22 -7.96
CA THR A 583 35.45 -1.42 -7.55
C THR A 583 35.41 -1.29 -6.04
N PHE A 584 35.02 -0.11 -5.56
CA PHE A 584 34.81 0.17 -4.13
C PHE A 584 33.32 0.37 -3.87
N ILE A 585 32.78 -0.23 -2.82
CA ILE A 585 31.39 -0.04 -2.38
C ILE A 585 31.35 0.31 -0.90
N MET A 586 30.72 1.42 -0.57
CA MET A 586 30.46 1.85 0.81
C MET A 586 29.40 0.97 1.47
N SER A 587 29.70 0.52 2.69
CA SER A 587 28.82 -0.34 3.49
C SER A 587 27.65 0.42 4.14
N ASP A 588 26.78 -0.33 4.82
CA ASP A 588 25.72 0.15 5.73
C ASP A 588 24.66 1.06 5.07
N GLY A 589 24.46 0.95 3.76
CA GLY A 589 23.41 1.67 3.06
C GLY A 589 21.99 1.23 3.42
N ASP A 590 21.82 0.05 4.03
CA ASP A 590 20.56 -0.46 4.59
C ASP A 590 20.14 0.30 5.86
N ASN A 591 21.12 0.96 6.50
CA ASN A 591 20.93 1.73 7.70
C ASN A 591 20.26 3.08 7.43
N GLN A 592 18.93 3.05 7.36
CA GLN A 592 18.09 4.23 7.10
C GLN A 592 18.43 5.41 8.03
N GLN A 593 18.72 5.15 9.31
CA GLN A 593 19.00 6.23 10.24
C GLN A 593 20.35 6.92 9.96
N TRP A 594 21.32 6.21 9.40
CA TRP A 594 22.57 6.81 8.94
C TRP A 594 22.30 7.68 7.71
N ASN A 595 21.54 7.17 6.74
CA ASN A 595 21.18 7.92 5.54
C ASN A 595 20.39 9.21 5.87
N LEU A 596 19.44 9.16 6.82
CA LEU A 596 18.64 10.31 7.20
C LEU A 596 19.32 11.26 8.18
N GLY A 597 20.33 10.81 8.91
CA GLY A 597 20.79 11.50 10.11
C GLY A 597 22.19 12.10 10.02
N THR A 598 23.15 11.33 9.53
CA THR A 598 24.59 11.61 9.73
C THR A 598 25.47 11.27 8.52
N ASN A 599 24.89 11.02 7.35
CA ASN A 599 25.64 10.65 6.15
C ASN A 599 25.72 11.79 5.13
N TYR A 600 24.57 12.32 4.69
CA TYR A 600 24.48 13.20 3.52
C TYR A 600 25.34 14.45 3.64
N GLY A 601 25.25 15.15 4.78
CA GLY A 601 26.03 16.37 5.05
C GLY A 601 27.38 16.11 5.70
N SER A 602 27.76 14.85 5.94
CA SER A 602 28.96 14.51 6.69
C SER A 602 30.23 14.70 5.86
N PRO A 603 31.23 15.48 6.33
CA PRO A 603 32.50 15.64 5.62
C PRO A 603 33.33 14.34 5.58
N LYS A 604 32.94 13.33 6.36
CA LYS A 604 33.58 12.00 6.36
C LYS A 604 33.09 11.12 5.21
N TRP A 605 31.82 11.25 4.81
CA TRP A 605 31.15 10.33 3.89
C TRP A 605 30.56 11.07 2.70
N TYR A 606 29.24 11.04 2.51
CA TYR A 606 28.61 11.55 1.30
C TYR A 606 28.80 13.07 1.11
N GLY A 607 28.92 13.83 2.19
CA GLY A 607 29.24 15.26 2.15
C GLY A 607 30.74 15.59 2.06
N SER A 608 31.61 14.59 1.87
CA SER A 608 33.06 14.79 1.85
C SER A 608 33.52 15.60 0.64
N PRO A 609 34.51 16.52 0.79
CA PRO A 609 35.08 17.25 -0.34
C PRO A 609 35.85 16.35 -1.33
N TYR A 610 36.16 15.11 -0.96
CA TYR A 610 36.83 14.14 -1.83
C TYR A 610 35.87 13.33 -2.71
N ARG A 611 34.55 13.43 -2.47
CA ARG A 611 33.56 12.74 -3.31
C ARG A 611 33.61 13.31 -4.72
N GLY A 612 33.74 12.44 -5.72
CA GLY A 612 33.91 12.81 -7.12
C GLY A 612 35.37 12.91 -7.61
N ASN A 613 36.35 12.57 -6.76
CA ASN A 613 37.76 12.41 -7.18
C ASN A 613 38.07 10.99 -7.73
N PHE A 614 37.16 10.04 -7.51
CA PHE A 614 37.30 8.64 -7.90
C PHE A 614 35.92 7.98 -8.05
N ASN A 615 35.85 6.89 -8.81
CA ASN A 615 34.63 6.10 -8.97
C ASN A 615 34.29 5.39 -7.64
N LEU A 616 33.04 5.50 -7.19
CA LEU A 616 32.61 4.95 -5.91
C LEU A 616 31.18 4.40 -5.99
N GLY A 617 31.00 3.20 -5.44
CA GLY A 617 29.70 2.61 -5.19
C GLY A 617 29.13 3.03 -3.84
N TRP A 618 27.85 3.35 -3.79
CA TRP A 618 27.08 3.55 -2.58
C TRP A 618 25.95 2.54 -2.51
N SER A 619 25.70 1.97 -1.34
CA SER A 619 24.45 1.28 -1.08
C SER A 619 23.43 2.27 -0.51
N LEU A 620 22.16 2.15 -0.87
CA LEU A 620 21.08 3.02 -0.40
C LEU A 620 19.82 2.23 -0.06
N SER A 621 19.20 2.55 1.07
CA SER A 621 18.04 1.79 1.56
C SER A 621 16.78 2.08 0.73
N PRO A 622 16.09 1.05 0.20
CA PRO A 622 14.81 1.22 -0.48
C PRO A 622 13.74 1.88 0.39
N SER A 623 13.86 1.83 1.71
CA SER A 623 12.92 2.50 2.61
C SER A 623 12.89 4.01 2.41
N LEU A 624 14.01 4.64 2.03
CA LEU A 624 14.08 6.07 1.76
C LEU A 624 13.21 6.46 0.57
N TYR A 625 13.17 5.64 -0.49
CA TYR A 625 12.33 5.89 -1.65
C TYR A 625 10.85 5.99 -1.29
N TYR A 626 10.40 5.24 -0.27
CA TYR A 626 9.00 5.21 0.17
C TYR A 626 8.71 6.18 1.33
N LEU A 627 9.60 6.26 2.32
CA LEU A 627 9.40 6.99 3.57
C LEU A 627 10.07 8.36 3.61
N ALA A 628 10.98 8.66 2.70
CA ALA A 628 11.61 9.96 2.56
C ALA A 628 11.95 10.28 1.09
N PRO A 629 10.96 10.32 0.17
CA PRO A 629 11.23 10.36 -1.27
C PRO A 629 12.00 11.61 -1.71
N THR A 630 11.81 12.75 -1.01
CA THR A 630 12.56 13.98 -1.27
C THR A 630 14.05 13.84 -0.91
N VAL A 631 14.35 13.09 0.15
CA VAL A 631 15.72 12.77 0.57
C VAL A 631 16.39 11.83 -0.42
N PHE A 632 15.70 10.76 -0.84
CA PHE A 632 16.19 9.86 -1.88
C PHE A 632 16.53 10.64 -3.17
N ASN A 633 15.66 11.57 -3.58
CA ASN A 633 15.90 12.45 -4.72
C ASN A 633 17.16 13.31 -4.57
N LEU A 634 17.44 13.83 -3.38
CA LEU A 634 18.66 14.59 -3.13
C LEU A 634 19.93 13.77 -3.29
N TYR A 635 19.95 12.52 -2.81
CA TYR A 635 21.09 11.61 -3.03
C TYR A 635 21.36 11.45 -4.54
N TYR A 636 20.34 11.08 -5.32
CA TYR A 636 20.49 10.89 -6.77
C TYR A 636 20.90 12.17 -7.50
N LYS A 637 20.26 13.29 -7.18
CA LYS A 637 20.53 14.58 -7.82
C LYS A 637 21.98 15.02 -7.58
N SER A 638 22.48 14.83 -6.37
CA SER A 638 23.81 15.26 -5.93
C SER A 638 24.93 14.27 -6.24
N ALA A 639 24.63 13.09 -6.80
CA ALA A 639 25.61 12.09 -7.20
C ALA A 639 26.68 12.70 -8.13
N SER A 640 27.96 12.42 -7.86
CA SER A 640 29.06 12.85 -8.74
C SER A 640 28.92 12.19 -10.10
N HIS A 641 29.13 12.96 -11.17
CA HIS A 641 29.06 12.44 -12.53
C HIS A 641 29.99 13.23 -13.47
N GLY A 642 30.68 12.54 -14.37
CA GLY A 642 31.62 13.12 -15.33
C GLY A 642 32.87 12.27 -15.48
N SER A 643 34.03 12.81 -15.10
CA SER A 643 35.31 12.09 -15.13
C SER A 643 35.36 10.91 -14.17
N THR A 644 34.67 11.03 -13.02
CA THR A 644 34.42 9.94 -12.10
C THR A 644 32.99 10.03 -11.57
N ASN A 645 32.42 8.89 -11.21
CA ASN A 645 31.00 8.74 -10.96
C ASN A 645 30.74 8.09 -9.59
N ASP A 646 29.73 8.59 -8.90
CA ASP A 646 29.03 7.82 -7.88
C ASP A 646 28.04 6.88 -8.58
N TYR A 647 27.85 5.68 -8.06
CA TYR A 647 26.85 4.73 -8.54
C TYR A 647 26.14 4.06 -7.36
N PHE A 648 24.81 3.97 -7.43
CA PHE A 648 24.00 3.40 -6.36
C PHE A 648 23.63 1.94 -6.65
N ILE A 649 23.72 1.11 -5.62
CA ILE A 649 23.22 -0.26 -5.60
C ILE A 649 22.21 -0.43 -4.47
N VAL A 650 21.35 -1.45 -4.59
CA VAL A 650 20.45 -1.81 -3.48
C VAL A 650 21.28 -2.34 -2.32
N SER A 651 20.97 -1.88 -1.11
CA SER A 651 21.66 -2.28 0.11
C SER A 651 21.32 -3.71 0.59
N PRO A 652 22.14 -4.28 1.49
CA PRO A 652 21.90 -5.60 2.09
C PRO A 652 20.53 -5.73 2.78
N SER A 653 19.66 -6.68 2.42
CA SER A 653 19.73 -7.63 1.30
C SER A 653 18.50 -7.49 0.41
N GLY A 654 18.16 -6.25 0.04
CA GLY A 654 16.99 -5.91 -0.78
C GLY A 654 16.12 -4.81 -0.17
N ASN A 655 14.79 -5.03 -0.12
CA ASN A 655 13.80 -4.07 0.41
C ASN A 655 14.03 -3.66 1.87
N GLY A 656 14.81 -4.46 2.59
CA GLY A 656 15.22 -4.30 3.99
C GLY A 656 16.21 -5.40 4.36
N TYR A 657 16.92 -5.24 5.47
CA TYR A 657 17.94 -6.18 5.90
C TYR A 657 17.31 -7.51 6.34
N MET A 658 17.75 -8.58 5.67
CA MET A 658 17.36 -9.96 5.91
C MET A 658 18.48 -10.89 5.42
N TYR A 659 18.47 -12.15 5.87
CA TYR A 659 19.34 -13.21 5.37
C TYR A 659 18.57 -14.09 4.40
N PRO A 660 18.83 -14.03 3.07
CA PRO A 660 18.06 -14.80 2.09
C PRO A 660 18.00 -16.30 2.38
N SER A 661 19.08 -16.89 2.87
CA SER A 661 19.15 -18.31 3.23
C SER A 661 18.27 -18.71 4.41
N LYS A 662 17.94 -17.75 5.29
CA LYS A 662 17.09 -17.93 6.48
C LYS A 662 15.70 -17.33 6.30
N TYR A 663 15.43 -16.69 5.17
CA TYR A 663 14.14 -16.08 4.91
C TYR A 663 13.06 -17.16 4.73
N ASP A 664 11.83 -16.90 5.16
CA ASP A 664 10.72 -17.81 4.89
C ASP A 664 10.61 -18.06 3.37
N LYS A 665 10.80 -19.33 2.98
CA LYS A 665 10.79 -19.76 1.58
C LYS A 665 9.47 -19.45 0.89
N ASN A 666 8.36 -19.46 1.62
CA ASN A 666 7.04 -19.15 1.06
C ASN A 666 6.86 -17.65 0.81
N ALA A 667 7.54 -16.80 1.59
CA ALA A 667 7.49 -15.35 1.46
C ALA A 667 8.57 -14.79 0.50
N LEU A 668 9.70 -15.49 0.34
CA LEU A 668 10.87 -15.01 -0.41
C LEU A 668 10.54 -14.59 -1.85
N GLY A 669 9.70 -15.35 -2.54
CA GLY A 669 9.31 -15.02 -3.93
C GLY A 669 8.59 -13.67 -4.04
N ALA A 670 7.72 -13.35 -3.08
CA ALA A 670 6.99 -12.09 -3.07
C ALA A 670 7.88 -10.92 -2.65
N TYR A 671 8.77 -11.12 -1.66
CA TYR A 671 9.81 -10.15 -1.32
C TYR A 671 10.66 -9.77 -2.55
N ILE A 672 11.13 -10.75 -3.31
CA ILE A 672 11.97 -10.52 -4.50
C ILE A 672 11.18 -9.83 -5.62
N ASN A 673 9.87 -10.11 -5.78
CA ASN A 673 9.03 -9.38 -6.73
C ASN A 673 8.92 -7.89 -6.38
N THR A 674 8.74 -7.56 -5.10
CA THR A 674 8.74 -6.17 -4.64
C THR A 674 10.08 -5.49 -4.88
N LEU A 675 11.18 -6.23 -4.66
CA LEU A 675 12.54 -5.74 -4.92
C LEU A 675 12.75 -5.45 -6.42
N ASP A 676 12.35 -6.36 -7.31
CA ASP A 676 12.48 -6.18 -8.75
C ASP A 676 11.71 -4.95 -9.26
N ASP A 677 10.49 -4.73 -8.76
CA ASP A 677 9.69 -3.56 -9.11
C ASP A 677 10.27 -2.25 -8.53
N TYR A 678 10.82 -2.29 -7.32
CA TYR A 678 11.57 -1.17 -6.75
C TYR A 678 12.80 -0.83 -7.62
N MET A 679 13.62 -1.83 -7.94
CA MET A 679 14.84 -1.67 -8.74
C MET A 679 14.53 -1.09 -10.12
N LYS A 680 13.44 -1.51 -10.76
CA LYS A 680 12.93 -0.89 -11.98
C LYS A 680 12.60 0.60 -11.82
N LYS A 681 11.99 0.98 -10.70
CA LYS A 681 11.56 2.36 -10.43
C LYS A 681 12.73 3.28 -10.14
N VAL A 682 13.85 2.78 -9.63
CA VAL A 682 14.99 3.62 -9.25
C VAL A 682 16.23 3.42 -10.13
N ASP A 683 16.17 2.52 -11.11
CA ASP A 683 17.29 2.20 -12.00
C ASP A 683 18.52 1.66 -11.24
N GLU A 684 18.30 0.92 -10.15
CA GLU A 684 19.35 0.17 -9.45
C GLU A 684 19.38 -1.25 -10.00
N LYS A 685 20.50 -1.66 -10.60
CA LYS A 685 20.61 -2.96 -11.31
C LYS A 685 21.23 -4.08 -10.47
N TYR A 686 21.90 -3.73 -9.37
CA TYR A 686 22.67 -4.67 -8.56
C TYR A 686 22.28 -4.58 -7.10
N VAL A 687 22.38 -5.71 -6.39
CA VAL A 687 22.01 -5.84 -4.98
C VAL A 687 23.22 -6.33 -4.20
N ALA A 688 23.58 -5.65 -3.12
CA ALA A 688 24.47 -6.21 -2.12
C ALA A 688 23.67 -7.20 -1.25
N ILE A 689 24.24 -8.37 -0.99
CA ILE A 689 23.63 -9.42 -0.16
C ILE A 689 24.58 -9.72 0.98
N ILE A 690 24.13 -9.55 2.21
CA ILE A 690 24.75 -10.17 3.39
C ILE A 690 23.95 -11.41 3.73
N ASP A 691 24.63 -12.54 3.85
CA ASP A 691 24.00 -13.82 4.21
C ASP A 691 24.97 -14.74 4.97
N ASP A 692 24.46 -15.81 5.55
CA ASP A 692 25.19 -16.76 6.37
C ASP A 692 25.66 -17.96 5.54
N SER A 693 26.84 -17.84 4.93
CA SER A 693 27.54 -18.91 4.21
C SER A 693 26.73 -19.57 3.08
N SER A 694 25.94 -18.78 2.35
CA SER A 694 25.06 -19.24 1.27
C SER A 694 25.61 -19.01 -0.14
N PHE A 695 26.86 -18.56 -0.28
CA PHE A 695 27.46 -18.20 -1.58
C PHE A 695 27.24 -19.26 -2.66
N TYR A 696 27.48 -20.55 -2.39
CA TYR A 696 27.31 -21.62 -3.39
C TYR A 696 25.86 -22.11 -3.58
N ASN A 697 24.87 -21.46 -2.98
CA ASN A 697 23.47 -21.87 -3.07
C ASN A 697 22.81 -21.32 -4.35
N ASN A 698 23.16 -21.85 -5.51
CA ASN A 698 22.61 -21.39 -6.79
C ASN A 698 21.07 -21.44 -6.84
N LYS A 699 20.43 -22.43 -6.20
CA LYS A 699 18.96 -22.50 -6.14
C LYS A 699 18.34 -21.30 -5.43
N LEU A 700 19.02 -20.75 -4.43
CA LEU A 700 18.59 -19.52 -3.76
C LEU A 700 18.77 -18.33 -4.70
N TRP A 701 19.95 -18.20 -5.32
CA TRP A 701 20.27 -17.10 -6.22
C TRP A 701 19.43 -17.09 -7.49
N ASP A 702 19.01 -18.24 -7.99
CA ASP A 702 18.08 -18.38 -9.12
C ASP A 702 16.80 -17.57 -8.90
N ASN A 703 16.32 -17.43 -7.66
CA ASN A 703 15.13 -16.63 -7.37
C ASN A 703 15.35 -15.14 -7.65
N PHE A 704 16.55 -14.62 -7.32
CA PHE A 704 16.93 -13.23 -7.52
C PHE A 704 17.29 -12.98 -8.99
N THR A 705 18.19 -13.77 -9.55
CA THR A 705 18.73 -13.57 -10.90
C THR A 705 17.71 -13.88 -12.00
N ALA A 706 16.64 -14.64 -11.72
CA ALA A 706 15.52 -14.79 -12.66
C ALA A 706 14.76 -13.48 -12.91
N LYS A 707 14.90 -12.48 -12.03
CA LYS A 707 14.22 -11.19 -12.17
C LYS A 707 14.92 -10.27 -13.17
N PRO A 708 14.18 -9.57 -14.03
CA PRO A 708 14.73 -8.80 -15.14
C PRO A 708 15.50 -7.57 -14.70
N ASN A 709 15.18 -6.95 -13.56
CA ASN A 709 15.87 -5.73 -13.12
C ASN A 709 17.04 -6.03 -12.17
N ILE A 710 17.16 -7.27 -11.70
CA ILE A 710 18.31 -7.75 -10.92
C ILE A 710 19.33 -8.32 -11.91
N GLN A 711 20.41 -7.58 -12.20
CA GLN A 711 21.44 -7.94 -13.18
C GLN A 711 22.65 -8.67 -12.57
N GLY A 712 22.73 -8.73 -11.25
CA GLY A 712 23.76 -9.49 -10.53
C GLY A 712 23.80 -9.12 -9.06
N LEU A 713 24.59 -9.87 -8.29
CA LEU A 713 24.66 -9.75 -6.84
C LEU A 713 26.10 -9.51 -6.38
N PHE A 714 26.30 -8.58 -5.44
CA PHE A 714 27.53 -8.45 -4.67
C PHE A 714 27.36 -9.21 -3.35
N TYR A 715 28.06 -10.32 -3.19
CA TYR A 715 27.88 -11.21 -2.04
C TYR A 715 28.89 -10.92 -0.92
N LEU A 716 28.38 -10.86 0.31
CA LEU A 716 29.11 -10.62 1.54
C LEU A 716 28.77 -11.73 2.54
N ASP A 717 29.78 -12.47 3.01
CA ASP A 717 29.56 -13.47 4.05
C ASP A 717 29.47 -12.81 5.43
N TYR A 718 28.43 -13.13 6.19
CA TYR A 718 28.20 -12.49 7.49
C TYR A 718 29.39 -12.68 8.45
N ARG A 719 29.98 -13.88 8.50
CA ARG A 719 31.09 -14.18 9.42
C ARG A 719 32.33 -13.35 9.11
N LYS A 720 32.64 -13.16 7.83
CA LYS A 720 33.71 -12.30 7.33
C LYS A 720 33.42 -11.94 5.89
N HIS A 721 33.19 -10.67 5.58
CA HIS A 721 32.59 -10.27 4.31
C HIS A 721 33.34 -10.78 3.06
N ASN A 722 34.67 -10.93 3.12
CA ASN A 722 35.50 -11.43 2.03
C ASN A 722 35.91 -12.92 2.13
N ASN A 723 35.12 -13.75 2.82
CA ASN A 723 35.43 -15.18 3.05
C ASN A 723 35.58 -16.02 1.77
N TYR A 724 35.03 -15.55 0.65
CA TYR A 724 35.05 -16.24 -0.65
C TYR A 724 36.07 -15.65 -1.64
N HIS A 725 36.93 -14.74 -1.19
CA HIS A 725 38.14 -14.32 -1.90
C HIS A 725 37.93 -13.81 -3.34
N GLY A 726 36.77 -13.20 -3.63
CA GLY A 726 36.47 -12.65 -4.94
C GLY A 726 36.03 -13.66 -5.99
N GLU A 727 35.67 -14.88 -5.57
CA GLU A 727 35.08 -15.86 -6.47
C GLU A 727 33.80 -15.32 -7.11
N ILE A 728 33.59 -15.70 -8.38
CA ILE A 728 32.44 -15.34 -9.20
C ILE A 728 31.73 -16.62 -9.60
N ILE A 729 30.47 -16.74 -9.22
CA ILE A 729 29.57 -17.79 -9.69
C ILE A 729 28.46 -17.19 -10.54
N TRP A 730 27.71 -18.05 -11.24
CA TRP A 730 26.70 -17.63 -12.20
C TRP A 730 25.37 -18.30 -11.94
N SER A 731 24.30 -17.53 -12.10
CA SER A 731 22.93 -18.00 -12.06
C SER A 731 22.10 -17.18 -13.06
N ASN A 732 21.32 -17.85 -13.93
CA ASN A 732 20.57 -17.22 -15.02
C ASN A 732 21.39 -16.23 -15.86
N ASN A 733 22.65 -16.58 -16.19
CA ASN A 733 23.61 -15.74 -16.92
C ASN A 733 23.89 -14.38 -16.26
N LYS A 734 23.80 -14.32 -14.93
CA LYS A 734 24.10 -13.12 -14.16
C LYS A 734 25.15 -13.45 -13.09
N PRO A 735 26.15 -12.57 -12.89
CA PRO A 735 27.22 -12.83 -11.96
C PRO A 735 26.78 -12.60 -10.51
N ILE A 736 27.25 -13.48 -9.64
CA ILE A 736 27.26 -13.31 -8.18
C ILE A 736 28.73 -13.20 -7.80
N VAL A 737 29.15 -11.98 -7.46
CA VAL A 737 30.56 -11.66 -7.17
C VAL A 737 30.73 -11.54 -5.68
N SER A 738 31.51 -12.44 -5.09
CA SER A 738 31.86 -12.30 -3.68
C SER A 738 32.85 -11.17 -3.44
N CYS A 739 32.80 -10.57 -2.25
CA CYS A 739 33.81 -9.61 -1.83
C CYS A 739 35.20 -10.27 -1.77
N ARG A 740 36.20 -9.57 -2.30
CA ARG A 740 37.58 -10.05 -2.36
C ARG A 740 38.44 -9.46 -1.25
N ASP A 741 38.36 -8.15 -1.08
CA ASP A 741 39.15 -7.40 -0.12
C ASP A 741 38.27 -6.42 0.65
N LEU A 742 38.78 -5.97 1.79
CA LEU A 742 38.10 -5.05 2.68
C LEU A 742 38.93 -3.77 2.82
N LEU A 743 38.23 -2.68 3.11
CA LEU A 743 38.84 -1.54 3.75
C LEU A 743 38.16 -1.37 5.10
N TRP A 744 38.76 -1.99 6.13
CA TRP A 744 38.15 -2.14 7.45
C TRP A 744 39.24 -2.27 8.51
N ASN A 745 39.25 -1.37 9.49
CA ASN A 745 40.24 -1.42 10.59
C ASN A 745 40.28 -2.79 11.27
N ASN A 746 41.49 -3.24 11.62
CA ASN A 746 41.78 -4.55 12.22
C ASN A 746 41.55 -5.78 11.32
N LEU A 747 41.03 -5.59 10.10
CA LEU A 747 40.88 -6.67 9.11
C LEU A 747 41.80 -6.48 7.91
N GLU A 748 41.82 -5.28 7.33
CA GLU A 748 42.68 -4.93 6.21
C GLU A 748 42.89 -3.41 6.13
N SER A 749 44.16 -3.00 6.08
CA SER A 749 44.56 -1.57 5.98
C SER A 749 44.68 -1.09 4.54
N GLU A 750 44.77 0.22 4.35
CA GLU A 750 45.00 0.88 3.06
C GLU A 750 46.26 0.33 2.36
N ASP A 751 47.37 0.21 3.09
CA ASP A 751 48.65 -0.26 2.54
C ASP A 751 48.64 -1.77 2.26
N GLU A 752 47.93 -2.55 3.08
CA GLU A 752 47.74 -3.98 2.88
C GLU A 752 46.92 -4.27 1.63
N LEU A 753 45.80 -3.55 1.44
CA LEU A 753 44.98 -3.63 0.23
C LEU A 753 45.79 -3.30 -1.03
N VAL A 754 46.54 -2.19 -1.00
CA VAL A 754 47.43 -1.79 -2.11
C VAL A 754 48.47 -2.88 -2.40
N LYS A 755 49.08 -3.47 -1.36
CA LYS A 755 50.04 -4.55 -1.49
C LYS A 755 49.41 -5.81 -2.09
N ASN A 756 48.21 -6.19 -1.65
CA ASN A 756 47.48 -7.37 -2.09
C ASN A 756 47.13 -7.28 -3.58
N ILE A 757 46.57 -6.15 -4.03
CA ILE A 757 46.25 -5.91 -5.45
C ILE A 757 47.51 -5.94 -6.32
N ASN A 758 48.59 -5.27 -5.88
CA ASN A 758 49.86 -5.28 -6.63
C ASN A 758 50.48 -6.69 -6.71
N LYS A 759 50.35 -7.50 -5.66
CA LYS A 759 50.80 -8.89 -5.67
C LYS A 759 50.06 -9.72 -6.73
N ARG A 760 48.74 -9.57 -6.83
CA ARG A 760 47.91 -10.24 -7.86
C ARG A 760 48.29 -9.81 -9.28
N ILE A 761 48.55 -8.52 -9.48
CA ILE A 761 49.03 -8.00 -10.77
C ILE A 761 50.39 -8.63 -11.13
N ASN A 762 51.30 -8.74 -10.17
CA ASN A 762 52.62 -9.33 -10.38
C ASN A 762 52.56 -10.85 -10.62
N SER A 763 51.53 -11.54 -10.14
CA SER A 763 51.24 -12.95 -10.48
C SER A 763 50.50 -13.13 -11.81
N GLY A 764 50.23 -12.05 -12.54
CA GLY A 764 49.65 -12.11 -13.88
C GLY A 764 48.13 -11.97 -13.92
N GLU A 765 47.45 -11.63 -12.82
CA GLU A 765 46.00 -11.43 -12.75
C GLU A 765 45.58 -10.10 -13.40
N THR A 766 45.82 -9.96 -14.71
CA THR A 766 45.49 -8.76 -15.51
C THR A 766 44.74 -9.07 -16.81
N ASP A 767 44.42 -10.34 -17.05
CA ASP A 767 43.63 -10.76 -18.21
C ASP A 767 42.14 -10.54 -17.94
N ILE A 768 41.49 -9.75 -18.78
CA ILE A 768 40.07 -9.41 -18.66
C ILE A 768 39.14 -10.63 -18.77
N HIS A 769 39.61 -11.74 -19.32
CA HIS A 769 38.85 -12.99 -19.37
C HIS A 769 39.00 -13.85 -18.10
N ASN A 770 39.95 -13.51 -17.22
CA ASN A 770 40.22 -14.22 -15.97
C ASN A 770 39.40 -13.58 -14.84
N PRO A 771 38.51 -14.31 -14.15
CA PRO A 771 37.75 -13.76 -13.01
C PRO A 771 38.66 -13.23 -11.89
N ASN A 772 39.89 -13.76 -11.76
CA ASN A 772 40.85 -13.26 -10.79
C ASN A 772 41.39 -11.87 -11.11
N SER A 773 41.12 -11.30 -12.29
CA SER A 773 41.52 -9.92 -12.64
C SER A 773 40.55 -8.85 -12.15
N TYR A 774 39.59 -9.24 -11.32
CA TYR A 774 38.56 -8.38 -10.76
C TYR A 774 38.63 -8.39 -9.23
N THR A 775 38.56 -7.22 -8.61
CA THR A 775 38.53 -7.06 -7.16
C THR A 775 37.38 -6.15 -6.74
N PHE A 776 36.42 -6.73 -6.03
CA PHE A 776 35.39 -5.99 -5.29
C PHE A 776 35.90 -5.73 -3.87
N VAL A 777 36.07 -4.45 -3.54
CA VAL A 777 36.44 -3.95 -2.19
C VAL A 777 35.21 -3.42 -1.46
N TYR A 778 34.92 -3.95 -0.27
CA TYR A 778 33.86 -3.43 0.60
C TYR A 778 34.45 -2.53 1.68
N VAL A 779 33.90 -1.31 1.82
CA VAL A 779 34.46 -0.26 2.67
C VAL A 779 33.59 -0.05 3.89
N HIS A 780 34.14 -0.32 5.07
CA HIS A 780 33.41 -0.23 6.34
C HIS A 780 33.33 1.20 6.87
N VAL A 781 32.14 1.79 6.77
CA VAL A 781 31.90 3.22 7.00
C VAL A 781 32.19 3.67 8.43
N TRP A 782 32.09 2.79 9.42
CA TRP A 782 32.36 3.15 10.82
C TRP A 782 33.84 3.23 11.15
N SER A 783 34.70 2.67 10.30
CA SER A 783 36.16 2.68 10.51
C SER A 783 36.93 3.46 9.45
N LYS A 784 36.30 3.74 8.30
CA LYS A 784 36.91 4.40 7.14
C LYS A 784 36.05 5.55 6.64
N ASN A 785 36.71 6.57 6.11
CA ASN A 785 36.09 7.74 5.50
C ASN A 785 36.62 7.93 4.06
N LEU A 786 36.12 8.93 3.34
CA LEU A 786 36.54 9.16 1.94
C LEU A 786 38.02 9.57 1.80
N ASN A 787 38.66 10.12 2.83
CA ASN A 787 40.10 10.39 2.82
C ASN A 787 40.91 9.08 2.78
N ASN A 788 40.47 8.04 3.51
CA ASN A 788 41.10 6.72 3.46
C ASN A 788 41.01 6.10 2.06
N ILE A 789 39.83 6.24 1.42
CA ILE A 789 39.61 5.72 0.07
C ILE A 789 40.44 6.51 -0.94
N GLU A 790 40.46 7.84 -0.84
CA GLU A 790 41.26 8.69 -1.73
C GLU A 790 42.76 8.34 -1.66
N ASP A 791 43.31 8.20 -0.46
CA ASP A 791 44.71 7.80 -0.26
C ASP A 791 44.99 6.42 -0.90
N THR A 792 44.11 5.44 -0.66
CA THR A 792 44.21 4.10 -1.26
C THR A 792 44.16 4.18 -2.78
N VAL A 793 43.19 4.90 -3.35
CA VAL A 793 43.02 5.09 -4.80
C VAL A 793 44.25 5.76 -5.40
N ASN A 794 44.81 6.78 -4.76
CA ASN A 794 46.00 7.47 -5.22
C ASN A 794 47.23 6.56 -5.20
N LYS A 795 47.37 5.70 -4.18
CA LYS A 795 48.43 4.68 -4.11
C LYS A 795 48.27 3.62 -5.20
N LEU A 796 47.05 3.14 -5.45
CA LEU A 796 46.75 2.17 -6.50
C LEU A 796 47.02 2.71 -7.91
N LYS A 797 46.63 3.97 -8.18
CA LYS A 797 46.86 4.65 -9.47
C LYS A 797 48.34 4.79 -9.85
N LYS A 798 49.28 4.63 -8.91
CA LYS A 798 50.72 4.57 -9.22
C LYS A 798 51.09 3.34 -10.05
N ASN A 799 50.30 2.27 -10.00
CA ASN A 799 50.45 1.13 -10.87
C ASN A 799 49.55 1.32 -12.13
N PRO A 800 50.12 1.47 -13.34
CA PRO A 800 49.35 1.73 -14.55
C PRO A 800 48.46 0.55 -14.99
N LYS A 801 48.64 -0.63 -14.37
CA LYS A 801 47.83 -1.83 -14.59
C LYS A 801 46.62 -1.92 -13.66
N VAL A 802 46.36 -0.94 -12.79
CA VAL A 802 45.11 -0.87 -12.00
C VAL A 802 44.11 0.02 -12.72
N GLU A 803 42.86 -0.42 -12.81
CA GLU A 803 41.75 0.37 -13.35
C GLU A 803 40.60 0.42 -12.33
N ILE A 804 40.26 1.61 -11.85
CA ILE A 804 39.24 1.81 -10.82
C ILE A 804 37.94 2.25 -11.49
N VAL A 805 36.90 1.46 -11.33
CA VAL A 805 35.62 1.61 -12.02
C VAL A 805 34.45 1.63 -11.04
N THR A 806 33.28 2.07 -11.50
CA THR A 806 32.05 1.96 -10.72
C THR A 806 31.59 0.49 -10.64
N PRO A 807 30.73 0.14 -9.67
CA PRO A 807 30.09 -1.18 -9.61
C PRO A 807 29.38 -1.58 -10.91
N GLU A 808 28.77 -0.62 -11.62
CA GLU A 808 28.12 -0.86 -12.91
C GLU A 808 29.09 -1.37 -13.96
N ILE A 809 30.15 -0.60 -14.23
CA ILE A 809 31.17 -0.97 -15.22
C ILE A 809 31.86 -2.26 -14.80
N PHE A 810 32.13 -2.45 -13.51
CA PHE A 810 32.73 -3.67 -12.97
C PHE A 810 31.92 -4.92 -13.34
N MET A 811 30.61 -4.89 -13.07
CA MET A 811 29.70 -6.01 -13.37
C MET A 811 29.50 -6.21 -14.88
N GLU A 812 29.40 -5.13 -15.65
CA GLU A 812 29.29 -5.21 -17.12
C GLU A 812 30.52 -5.81 -17.77
N LEU A 813 31.72 -5.47 -17.29
CA LEU A 813 32.98 -6.05 -17.76
C LEU A 813 33.07 -7.54 -17.43
N ILE A 814 32.65 -7.96 -16.23
CA ILE A 814 32.58 -9.38 -15.85
C ILE A 814 31.61 -10.10 -16.78
N ASN A 815 30.38 -9.60 -16.91
CA ASN A 815 29.34 -10.19 -17.74
C ASN A 815 29.75 -10.33 -19.21
N LYS A 816 30.50 -9.36 -19.73
CA LYS A 816 30.94 -9.35 -21.13
C LYS A 816 32.14 -10.25 -21.41
N ASN A 817 33.10 -10.32 -20.49
CA ASN A 817 34.43 -10.88 -20.80
C ASN A 817 34.72 -12.21 -20.09
N VAL A 818 34.12 -12.49 -18.94
CA VAL A 818 34.35 -13.73 -18.18
C VAL A 818 33.42 -14.82 -18.72
N LYS A 819 34.01 -15.95 -19.11
CA LYS A 819 33.26 -17.09 -19.67
C LYS A 819 32.35 -17.73 -18.62
N HIS A 820 31.10 -18.00 -18.99
CA HIS A 820 30.08 -18.63 -18.14
C HIS A 820 29.09 -19.46 -18.93
#